data_AF-L7JGV7-F1
#
_entry.id   AF-L7JGV7-F1
#
_cell.length_a   1.000
_cell.length_b   1.000
_cell.length_c   1.000
_cell.angle_alpha   90.00
_cell.angle_beta   90.00
_cell.angle_gamma   90.00
#
_symmetry.space_group_name_H-M   'P 1'
#
loop_
_entity.id
_entity.type
_entity.pdbx_description
1 polymer ?
#
loop_
_entity_poly.entity_id
_entity_poly.type
_entity_poly.pdbx_seq_one_letter_code
_entity_poly.pdbx_strand_id
1 'polypeptide(L)'
;MHAPETPIAVLIRDLQGCVPISKVIREGDDVVLLTPVVVPPVQGTTHAADGSNTKDPFEDFGRALLGHSPRPKIHHVPYTKRSGISETHLDIIRNNDAKLVIFVISGPPLPGQASQVKMAEYLRTGAGDRPLVIVACFNMRELDGLGTSFPTVVQTSGYSPSALHHVTNLIFKGEHNGSSATLQNLVLAPKTWEVAVTNNLLDLRPHEEAIHDLWCQTWGRDMSPSRYELQSLLIRDGYAKHYTVREPETGVLVGFCATYTTYANQGGERLVGSLAMIIVKPEHRGRGIGRSLHDVAIEQLSRTRGVFRLQLGSTFPRLLYGLPVDSASEGWFRRRGWDFDQSSPGKGQEVSDWHLDFNDYPTRQYPSASGLVFGPCELSEFPAVLNLVASESAHNNQMGWYDQYTQLNNPFLVRDIIMGVVGHQVVASAITYLPKSENPVASDIPWAGLISNATGGVACICISDTSILVSRDEAMLGLLDACVKRLKEQGMQGMLLDAVMGGDEGFYAMGKHLTLSSGGSHNATTLGCSAFLPLPPPGVLFADVRPVSQASKSATAIGKYGALFQMSDSTLRYIQVRRLSTFVSRFRLTAKATRQFIRSSHGQKVFAATKRPNACSYHTNMHISLSSAMEKEIKNSAVPTGYDGDVIMCRESRANHSSEQTLN
;
A
#
# COMPACT_ATOMS: atom_id res chain seq x y z
N MET A 1 -12.31 -34.16 -11.06
CA MET A 1 -11.02 -34.54 -10.44
C MET A 1 -10.85 -33.67 -9.19
N HIS A 2 -10.36 -34.21 -8.08
CA HIS A 2 -10.07 -33.37 -6.90
C HIS A 2 -8.89 -32.45 -7.21
N ALA A 3 -8.94 -31.21 -6.72
CA ALA A 3 -7.76 -30.35 -6.69
C ALA A 3 -6.72 -30.97 -5.74
N PRO A 4 -5.41 -30.91 -6.05
CA PRO A 4 -4.39 -31.40 -5.15
C PRO A 4 -4.39 -30.57 -3.86
N GLU A 5 -4.58 -31.22 -2.71
CA GLU A 5 -4.58 -30.55 -1.42
C GLU A 5 -3.23 -29.88 -1.17
N THR A 6 -3.26 -28.59 -0.83
CA THR A 6 -2.05 -27.85 -0.47
C THR A 6 -1.48 -28.43 0.84
N PRO A 7 -0.23 -28.94 0.86
CA PRO A 7 0.33 -29.60 2.03
C PRO A 7 0.38 -28.63 3.22
N ILE A 8 -0.26 -29.03 4.31
CA ILE A 8 -0.53 -28.18 5.48
C ILE A 8 0.77 -27.76 6.18
N ALA A 9 1.82 -28.59 6.13
CA ALA A 9 3.17 -28.25 6.57
C ALA A 9 4.20 -28.70 5.51
N VAL A 10 5.28 -27.93 5.33
CA VAL A 10 6.32 -28.15 4.33
C VAL A 10 7.71 -27.84 4.90
N LEU A 11 8.68 -28.72 4.70
CA LEU A 11 10.09 -28.45 4.99
C LEU A 11 10.66 -27.62 3.84
N ILE A 12 11.03 -26.37 4.10
CA ILE A 12 11.53 -25.45 3.05
C ILE A 12 13.05 -25.57 2.90
N ARG A 13 13.77 -25.84 3.98
CA ARG A 13 15.21 -26.19 3.96
C ARG A 13 15.63 -26.88 5.25
N ASP A 14 16.68 -27.71 5.17
CA ASP A 14 17.38 -28.27 6.33
C ASP A 14 18.89 -28.40 6.06
N LEU A 15 19.64 -27.31 6.26
CA LEU A 15 21.11 -27.32 6.14
C LEU A 15 21.84 -27.86 7.37
N GLN A 16 21.14 -28.03 8.51
CA GLN A 16 21.70 -28.71 9.69
C GLN A 16 21.55 -30.25 9.58
N GLY A 17 20.75 -30.75 8.64
CA GLY A 17 20.40 -32.17 8.54
C GLY A 17 19.54 -32.67 9.71
N CYS A 18 19.00 -31.76 10.51
CA CYS A 18 18.33 -32.02 11.78
C CYS A 18 16.85 -32.44 11.68
N VAL A 19 16.30 -32.62 10.47
CA VAL A 19 14.96 -33.20 10.26
C VAL A 19 15.11 -34.60 9.63
N PRO A 20 14.49 -35.67 10.18
CA PRO A 20 13.78 -35.69 11.45
C PRO A 20 14.67 -35.45 12.69
N ILE A 21 14.09 -34.86 13.74
CA ILE A 21 14.84 -34.46 14.95
C ILE A 21 15.33 -35.63 15.81
N SER A 22 14.84 -36.84 15.55
CA SER A 22 15.38 -38.10 16.06
C SER A 22 16.86 -38.37 15.67
N LYS A 23 17.40 -37.62 14.70
CA LYS A 23 18.84 -37.58 14.40
C LYS A 23 19.68 -36.81 15.42
N VAL A 24 19.06 -35.91 16.19
CA VAL A 24 19.73 -34.90 17.04
C VAL A 24 19.42 -35.11 18.52
N ILE A 25 18.19 -35.53 18.85
CA ILE A 25 17.72 -35.72 20.22
C ILE A 25 17.53 -37.21 20.55
N ARG A 26 17.66 -37.56 21.82
CA ARG A 26 17.47 -38.89 22.41
C ARG A 26 16.32 -38.89 23.41
N GLU A 27 15.97 -40.08 23.91
CA GLU A 27 14.94 -40.25 24.93
C GLU A 27 15.33 -39.46 26.20
N GLY A 28 14.49 -38.50 26.59
CA GLY A 28 14.74 -37.63 27.73
C GLY A 28 15.72 -36.47 27.48
N ASP A 29 16.17 -36.21 26.25
CA ASP A 29 16.96 -35.00 25.96
C ASP A 29 16.10 -33.72 26.06
N ASP A 30 16.70 -32.64 26.55
CA ASP A 30 16.03 -31.36 26.76
C ASP A 30 15.93 -30.54 25.46
N VAL A 31 14.72 -30.06 25.16
CA VAL A 31 14.38 -29.31 23.94
C VAL A 31 13.61 -28.05 24.32
N VAL A 32 14.06 -26.89 23.87
CA VAL A 32 13.42 -25.61 24.17
C VAL A 32 12.49 -25.21 23.02
N LEU A 33 11.21 -25.04 23.35
CA LEU A 33 10.16 -24.59 22.42
C LEU A 33 9.79 -23.13 22.75
N LEU A 34 10.16 -22.21 21.87
CA LEU A 34 9.91 -20.78 22.01
C LEU A 34 8.74 -20.36 21.13
N THR A 35 7.65 -19.88 21.75
CA THR A 35 6.39 -19.56 21.08
C THR A 35 5.95 -18.11 21.33
N PRO A 36 5.43 -17.39 20.32
CA PRO A 36 4.93 -16.04 20.53
C PRO A 36 3.58 -16.06 21.26
N VAL A 37 3.38 -15.17 22.23
CA VAL A 37 2.06 -14.94 22.82
C VAL A 37 1.13 -14.31 21.76
N VAL A 38 0.12 -15.06 21.33
CA VAL A 38 -0.87 -14.67 20.30
C VAL A 38 -2.28 -15.14 20.66
N VAL A 39 -3.29 -14.57 19.99
CA VAL A 39 -4.69 -14.99 20.13
C VAL A 39 -4.92 -16.30 19.35
N PRO A 40 -5.68 -17.28 19.88
CA PRO A 40 -5.99 -18.52 19.16
C PRO A 40 -6.70 -18.32 17.81
N PRO A 41 -6.47 -19.19 16.82
CA PRO A 41 -7.17 -19.13 15.54
C PRO A 41 -8.61 -19.66 15.70
N VAL A 42 -9.59 -18.86 15.29
CA VAL A 42 -11.02 -19.20 15.40
C VAL A 42 -11.35 -20.40 14.51
N GLN A 43 -11.78 -21.51 15.11
CA GLN A 43 -12.20 -22.71 14.38
C GLN A 43 -13.62 -22.56 13.83
N GLY A 44 -13.78 -22.83 12.53
CA GLY A 44 -15.00 -22.54 11.78
C GLY A 44 -16.07 -23.62 11.77
N THR A 45 -16.60 -24.05 12.92
CA THR A 45 -17.89 -24.78 13.00
C THR A 45 -18.66 -24.49 14.29
N THR A 46 -19.86 -23.93 14.14
CA THR A 46 -21.06 -24.07 15.00
C THR A 46 -20.95 -23.95 16.54
N HIS A 47 -21.69 -22.96 17.07
CA HIS A 47 -22.05 -22.73 18.49
C HIS A 47 -20.97 -22.14 19.41
N ALA A 48 -21.44 -21.68 20.58
CA ALA A 48 -20.80 -20.66 21.40
C ALA A 48 -19.38 -21.03 21.87
N ALA A 49 -18.41 -20.22 21.49
CA ALA A 49 -17.22 -20.02 22.30
C ALA A 49 -17.57 -19.04 23.41
N ASP A 50 -17.66 -19.53 24.65
CA ASP A 50 -17.74 -18.67 25.83
C ASP A 50 -16.50 -17.75 25.91
N GLY A 51 -16.66 -16.59 26.53
CA GLY A 51 -15.60 -15.58 26.71
C GLY A 51 -14.49 -15.97 27.69
N SER A 52 -14.16 -17.26 27.81
CA SER A 52 -13.22 -17.84 28.78
C SER A 52 -12.01 -18.53 28.15
N ASN A 53 -11.99 -18.76 26.83
CA ASN A 53 -10.96 -19.59 26.18
C ASN A 53 -9.62 -18.83 25.96
N THR A 54 -8.92 -18.57 27.07
CA THR A 54 -7.62 -17.88 27.16
C THR A 54 -6.42 -18.80 26.91
N LYS A 55 -6.65 -20.01 26.38
CA LYS A 55 -5.63 -21.06 26.18
C LYS A 55 -4.55 -20.63 25.17
N ASP A 56 -3.29 -20.93 25.44
CA ASP A 56 -2.19 -20.77 24.47
C ASP A 56 -2.41 -21.71 23.26
N PRO A 57 -2.52 -21.21 22.01
CA PRO A 57 -2.69 -22.06 20.84
C PRO A 57 -1.51 -22.99 20.57
N PHE A 58 -0.34 -22.75 21.16
CA PHE A 58 0.84 -23.61 21.04
C PHE A 58 0.99 -24.65 22.15
N GLU A 59 0.14 -24.65 23.18
CA GLU A 59 0.15 -25.68 24.23
C GLU A 59 -0.03 -27.09 23.63
N ASP A 60 -0.96 -27.22 22.67
CA ASP A 60 -1.23 -28.48 21.98
C ASP A 60 -0.09 -28.89 21.03
N PHE A 61 0.74 -27.93 20.57
CA PHE A 61 1.96 -28.22 19.81
C PHE A 61 3.07 -28.77 20.70
N GLY A 62 3.32 -28.13 21.86
CA GLY A 62 4.23 -28.66 22.89
C GLY A 62 3.83 -30.06 23.36
N ARG A 63 2.52 -30.27 23.57
CA ARG A 63 1.93 -31.57 23.92
C ARG A 63 2.09 -32.61 22.80
N ALA A 64 1.96 -32.24 21.52
CA ALA A 64 2.14 -33.15 20.39
C ALA A 64 3.59 -33.63 20.23
N LEU A 65 4.60 -32.81 20.56
CA LEU A 65 6.01 -33.22 20.53
C LEU A 65 6.29 -34.36 21.54
N LEU A 66 5.62 -34.38 22.70
CA LEU A 66 5.73 -35.45 23.71
C LEU A 66 5.08 -36.78 23.29
N GLY A 67 4.24 -36.76 22.24
CA GLY A 67 3.57 -37.94 21.69
C GLY A 67 4.43 -38.79 20.75
N HIS A 68 5.65 -38.34 20.43
CA HIS A 68 6.55 -38.99 19.49
C HIS A 68 7.75 -39.65 20.20
N SER A 69 8.49 -40.49 19.46
CA SER A 69 9.70 -41.17 19.93
C SER A 69 10.90 -40.79 19.04
N PRO A 70 12.10 -40.53 19.59
CA PRO A 70 12.40 -40.44 21.02
C PRO A 70 11.65 -39.25 21.67
N ARG A 71 11.22 -39.42 22.93
CA ARG A 71 10.44 -38.41 23.67
C ARG A 71 11.38 -37.39 24.32
N PRO A 72 11.35 -36.11 23.94
CA PRO A 72 12.12 -35.06 24.59
C PRO A 72 11.50 -34.60 25.91
N LYS A 73 12.29 -33.91 26.75
CA LYS A 73 11.75 -32.97 27.75
C LYS A 73 11.50 -31.62 27.06
N ILE A 74 10.23 -31.24 26.90
CA ILE A 74 9.86 -29.96 26.29
C ILE A 74 9.85 -28.83 27.33
N HIS A 75 10.77 -27.89 27.18
CA HIS A 75 10.75 -26.59 27.88
C HIS A 75 10.00 -25.59 27.01
N HIS A 76 8.68 -25.49 27.21
CA HIS A 76 7.82 -24.55 26.49
C HIS A 76 7.90 -23.17 27.15
N VAL A 77 8.45 -22.18 26.42
CA VAL A 77 8.73 -20.83 26.90
C VAL A 77 8.01 -19.81 26.01
N PRO A 78 7.01 -19.06 26.51
CA PRO A 78 6.36 -18.03 25.74
C PRO A 78 7.19 -16.74 25.69
N TYR A 79 7.35 -16.15 24.51
CA TYR A 79 7.97 -14.83 24.32
C TYR A 79 6.94 -13.78 23.89
N THR A 80 7.12 -12.52 24.31
CA THR A 80 6.14 -11.45 24.04
C THR A 80 6.65 -10.45 23.01
N LYS A 81 5.72 -9.76 22.34
CA LYS A 81 6.03 -8.70 21.36
C LYS A 81 6.73 -7.47 21.97
N ARG A 82 6.56 -7.23 23.28
CA ARG A 82 7.16 -6.10 24.02
C ARG A 82 8.54 -6.47 24.59
N SER A 83 8.69 -7.67 25.15
CA SER A 83 9.95 -8.10 25.79
C SER A 83 10.93 -8.77 24.82
N GLY A 84 10.43 -9.29 23.68
CA GLY A 84 11.22 -10.04 22.72
C GLY A 84 11.84 -11.30 23.33
N ILE A 85 13.01 -11.67 22.81
CA ILE A 85 13.91 -12.66 23.42
C ILE A 85 14.91 -11.91 24.29
N SER A 86 14.90 -12.22 25.58
CA SER A 86 15.79 -11.67 26.62
C SER A 86 16.83 -12.70 27.07
N GLU A 87 17.82 -12.25 27.84
CA GLU A 87 18.87 -13.13 28.40
C GLU A 87 18.29 -14.32 29.17
N THR A 88 17.16 -14.15 29.87
CA THR A 88 16.45 -15.24 30.58
C THR A 88 16.04 -16.40 29.66
N HIS A 89 15.73 -16.13 28.39
CA HIS A 89 15.42 -17.18 27.42
C HIS A 89 16.70 -17.93 26.99
N LEU A 90 17.85 -17.23 26.94
CA LEU A 90 19.16 -17.82 26.67
C LEU A 90 19.66 -18.62 27.88
N ASP A 91 19.39 -18.15 29.11
CA ASP A 91 19.63 -18.90 30.35
C ASP A 91 18.87 -20.22 30.36
N ILE A 92 17.60 -20.25 29.96
CA ILE A 92 16.84 -21.52 29.86
C ILE A 92 17.49 -22.49 28.86
N ILE A 93 18.00 -21.99 27.73
CA ILE A 93 18.70 -22.81 26.71
C ILE A 93 20.05 -23.34 27.23
N ARG A 94 20.80 -22.52 27.97
CA ARG A 94 22.10 -22.88 28.55
C ARG A 94 21.97 -23.83 29.74
N ASN A 95 21.11 -23.51 30.69
CA ASN A 95 21.00 -24.18 31.99
C ASN A 95 20.33 -25.56 31.89
N ASN A 96 19.46 -25.78 30.89
CA ASN A 96 18.90 -27.10 30.58
C ASN A 96 19.71 -27.85 29.51
N ASP A 97 20.89 -27.34 29.12
CA ASP A 97 21.80 -27.89 28.11
C ASP A 97 21.08 -28.40 26.83
N ALA A 98 20.18 -27.55 26.31
CA ALA A 98 19.21 -27.95 25.30
C ALA A 98 19.86 -28.50 24.02
N LYS A 99 19.37 -29.65 23.53
CA LYS A 99 19.90 -30.34 22.32
C LYS A 99 19.27 -29.84 21.02
N LEU A 100 18.11 -29.20 21.13
CA LEU A 100 17.39 -28.59 20.01
C LEU A 100 16.65 -27.34 20.52
N VAL A 101 16.64 -26.29 19.70
CA VAL A 101 15.79 -25.13 19.89
C VAL A 101 14.78 -25.06 18.75
N ILE A 102 13.48 -25.03 19.08
CA ILE A 102 12.38 -24.82 18.14
C ILE A 102 11.84 -23.41 18.38
N PHE A 103 11.90 -22.55 17.37
CA PHE A 103 11.40 -21.17 17.45
C PHE A 103 10.25 -20.94 16.48
N VAL A 104 9.09 -20.57 17.01
CA VAL A 104 7.88 -20.33 16.22
C VAL A 104 7.77 -18.85 15.84
N ILE A 105 7.48 -18.59 14.57
CA ILE A 105 7.15 -17.27 14.02
C ILE A 105 5.67 -17.30 13.60
N SER A 106 4.83 -16.47 14.24
CA SER A 106 3.38 -16.47 14.04
C SER A 106 2.90 -15.75 12.78
N GLY A 107 3.74 -14.91 12.19
CA GLY A 107 3.37 -14.04 11.07
C GLY A 107 4.39 -12.92 10.82
N PRO A 108 4.14 -12.05 9.82
CA PRO A 108 4.90 -10.82 9.64
C PRO A 108 4.76 -9.86 10.85
N PRO A 109 5.73 -8.94 11.06
CA PRO A 109 5.57 -7.88 12.05
C PRO A 109 4.41 -6.98 11.66
N LEU A 110 3.54 -6.69 12.63
CA LEU A 110 2.51 -5.66 12.49
C LEU A 110 3.12 -4.28 12.87
N PRO A 111 2.41 -3.17 12.63
CA PRO A 111 2.96 -1.82 12.81
C PRO A 111 3.43 -1.57 14.25
N GLY A 112 4.58 -0.91 14.39
CA GLY A 112 5.23 -0.66 15.68
C GLY A 112 5.77 -1.89 16.43
N GLN A 113 5.70 -3.11 15.87
CA GLN A 113 6.11 -4.34 16.55
C GLN A 113 7.52 -4.79 16.14
N ALA A 114 8.31 -5.24 17.12
CA ALA A 114 9.62 -5.79 16.86
C ALA A 114 9.53 -7.08 16.02
N SER A 115 10.40 -7.20 15.01
CA SER A 115 10.37 -8.34 14.08
C SER A 115 10.80 -9.65 14.76
N GLN A 116 9.93 -10.66 14.68
CA GLN A 116 10.21 -12.02 15.14
C GLN A 116 11.41 -12.66 14.39
N VAL A 117 11.73 -12.19 13.17
CA VAL A 117 12.97 -12.58 12.46
C VAL A 117 14.21 -12.08 13.20
N LYS A 118 14.22 -10.81 13.60
CA LYS A 118 15.34 -10.23 14.36
C LYS A 118 15.48 -10.86 15.75
N MET A 119 14.36 -11.23 16.38
CA MET A 119 14.37 -12.03 17.62
C MET A 119 15.01 -13.39 17.40
N ALA A 120 14.69 -14.08 16.29
CA ALA A 120 15.31 -15.35 15.93
C ALA A 120 16.80 -15.21 15.54
N GLU A 121 17.23 -14.10 14.94
CA GLU A 121 18.63 -13.84 14.60
C GLU A 121 19.48 -13.56 15.86
N TYR A 122 18.92 -12.80 16.82
CA TYR A 122 19.51 -12.63 18.16
C TYR A 122 19.56 -13.97 18.92
N LEU A 123 18.46 -14.72 18.95
CA LEU A 123 18.39 -16.06 19.54
C LEU A 123 19.45 -17.02 18.96
N ARG A 124 19.59 -17.06 17.62
CA ARG A 124 20.60 -17.87 16.93
C ARG A 124 22.01 -17.51 17.38
N THR A 125 22.27 -16.24 17.65
CA THR A 125 23.58 -15.76 18.14
C THR A 125 23.80 -16.17 19.61
N GLY A 126 22.76 -16.12 20.45
CA GLY A 126 22.83 -16.49 21.87
C GLY A 126 22.75 -17.99 22.19
N ALA A 127 22.22 -18.82 21.30
CA ALA A 127 22.06 -20.27 21.50
C ALA A 127 23.37 -21.07 21.37
N GLY A 128 24.38 -20.50 20.70
CA GLY A 128 25.62 -21.18 20.33
C GLY A 128 25.41 -22.18 19.19
N ASP A 129 26.20 -23.26 19.17
CA ASP A 129 26.15 -24.29 18.12
C ASP A 129 24.92 -25.24 18.19
N ARG A 130 23.90 -24.89 19.01
CA ARG A 130 22.69 -25.68 19.17
C ARG A 130 21.82 -25.63 17.91
N PRO A 131 21.39 -26.78 17.35
CA PRO A 131 20.51 -26.80 16.19
C PRO A 131 19.23 -25.99 16.42
N LEU A 132 18.93 -25.08 15.50
CA LEU A 132 17.77 -24.20 15.52
C LEU A 132 16.82 -24.53 14.38
N VAL A 133 15.59 -24.92 14.71
CA VAL A 133 14.50 -25.14 13.75
C VAL A 133 13.52 -23.98 13.86
N ILE A 134 13.35 -23.23 12.75
CA ILE A 134 12.31 -22.21 12.65
C ILE A 134 11.01 -22.86 12.16
N VAL A 135 9.89 -22.56 12.83
CA VAL A 135 8.53 -22.92 12.41
C VAL A 135 7.80 -21.63 12.02
N ALA A 136 7.62 -21.40 10.72
CA ALA A 136 6.88 -20.26 10.19
C ALA A 136 5.41 -20.63 9.99
N CYS A 137 4.53 -20.10 10.85
CA CYS A 137 3.08 -20.32 10.80
C CYS A 137 2.34 -19.39 9.82
N PHE A 138 3.00 -19.04 8.72
CA PHE A 138 2.54 -18.12 7.69
C PHE A 138 3.41 -18.35 6.42
N ASN A 139 3.08 -17.71 5.30
CA ASN A 139 3.83 -17.85 4.06
C ASN A 139 5.15 -17.08 4.09
N MET A 140 6.30 -17.76 4.09
CA MET A 140 7.62 -17.12 4.16
C MET A 140 7.95 -16.18 3.00
N ARG A 141 7.21 -16.24 1.88
CA ARG A 141 7.37 -15.28 0.78
C ARG A 141 6.88 -13.86 1.14
N GLU A 142 6.21 -13.70 2.28
CA GLU A 142 5.81 -12.41 2.86
C GLU A 142 6.86 -11.85 3.85
N LEU A 143 7.97 -12.57 4.11
CA LEU A 143 9.03 -12.12 5.02
C LEU A 143 10.41 -12.08 4.37
N ASP A 144 10.97 -10.88 4.34
CA ASP A 144 12.31 -10.64 3.81
C ASP A 144 13.38 -11.34 4.66
N GLY A 145 14.35 -11.97 3.97
CA GLY A 145 15.54 -12.59 4.57
C GLY A 145 15.35 -13.97 5.21
N LEU A 146 14.13 -14.34 5.64
CA LEU A 146 13.90 -15.56 6.45
C LEU A 146 14.39 -16.85 5.77
N GLY A 147 14.14 -17.01 4.46
CA GLY A 147 14.59 -18.14 3.66
C GLY A 147 16.12 -18.23 3.45
N THR A 148 16.88 -17.20 3.81
CA THR A 148 18.35 -17.17 3.77
C THR A 148 18.99 -17.19 5.16
N SER A 149 18.46 -16.42 6.13
CA SER A 149 19.06 -16.22 7.47
C SER A 149 19.13 -17.48 8.34
N PHE A 150 18.26 -18.48 8.11
CA PHE A 150 18.14 -19.66 8.98
C PHE A 150 18.43 -20.97 8.24
N PRO A 151 19.26 -21.86 8.80
CA PRO A 151 19.69 -23.08 8.10
C PRO A 151 18.59 -24.13 7.97
N THR A 152 17.68 -24.26 8.95
CA THR A 152 16.55 -25.20 8.89
C THR A 152 15.23 -24.49 9.19
N VAL A 153 14.26 -24.64 8.28
CA VAL A 153 12.96 -23.96 8.38
C VAL A 153 11.82 -24.83 7.85
N VAL A 154 10.77 -24.97 8.67
CA VAL A 154 9.48 -25.55 8.33
C VAL A 154 8.46 -24.42 8.17
N GLN A 155 7.61 -24.50 7.16
CA GLN A 155 6.48 -23.60 6.93
C GLN A 155 5.16 -24.35 7.14
N THR A 156 4.13 -23.66 7.65
CA THR A 156 2.75 -24.14 7.69
C THR A 156 1.77 -22.99 7.43
N SER A 157 0.53 -23.30 7.02
CA SER A 157 -0.49 -22.31 6.62
C SER A 157 -1.07 -21.50 7.79
N GLY A 158 -0.80 -21.87 9.03
CA GLY A 158 -1.28 -21.21 10.24
C GLY A 158 -0.88 -21.96 11.50
N TYR A 159 -1.31 -21.48 12.66
CA TYR A 159 -1.07 -22.10 13.97
C TYR A 159 -2.34 -22.77 14.53
N SER A 160 -3.15 -23.41 13.66
CA SER A 160 -4.27 -24.25 14.10
C SER A 160 -3.76 -25.60 14.65
N PRO A 161 -4.49 -26.29 15.55
CA PRO A 161 -4.04 -27.57 16.11
C PRO A 161 -3.73 -28.64 15.04
N SER A 162 -4.53 -28.69 13.96
CA SER A 162 -4.24 -29.58 12.82
C SER A 162 -2.96 -29.17 12.08
N ALA A 163 -2.75 -27.86 11.86
CA ALA A 163 -1.55 -27.36 11.18
C ALA A 163 -0.27 -27.65 11.99
N LEU A 164 -0.32 -27.40 13.30
CA LEU A 164 0.78 -27.69 14.22
C LEU A 164 1.03 -29.20 14.36
N HIS A 165 0.00 -30.04 14.35
CA HIS A 165 0.16 -31.50 14.32
C HIS A 165 0.86 -32.00 13.02
N HIS A 166 0.59 -31.37 11.87
CA HIS A 166 1.33 -31.67 10.63
C HIS A 166 2.80 -31.22 10.71
N VAL A 167 3.09 -30.07 11.34
CA VAL A 167 4.46 -29.65 11.65
C VAL A 167 5.17 -30.68 12.54
N THR A 168 4.53 -31.16 13.61
CA THR A 168 5.09 -32.20 14.49
C THR A 168 5.43 -33.47 13.73
N ASN A 169 4.51 -33.99 12.92
CA ASN A 169 4.74 -35.21 12.12
C ASN A 169 5.91 -35.04 11.14
N LEU A 170 5.97 -33.91 10.42
CA LEU A 170 7.05 -33.59 9.50
C LEU A 170 8.41 -33.49 10.21
N ILE A 171 8.45 -32.85 11.38
CA ILE A 171 9.67 -32.67 12.18
C ILE A 171 10.17 -33.98 12.80
N PHE A 172 9.28 -34.92 13.14
CA PHE A 172 9.66 -36.22 13.73
C PHE A 172 9.89 -37.35 12.73
N LYS A 173 9.23 -37.34 11.57
CA LYS A 173 9.33 -38.43 10.57
C LYS A 173 10.15 -38.05 9.33
N GLY A 174 10.19 -36.76 8.97
CA GLY A 174 10.78 -36.28 7.71
C GLY A 174 9.97 -36.62 6.46
N GLU A 175 8.79 -37.22 6.60
CA GLU A 175 7.96 -37.69 5.49
C GLU A 175 7.39 -36.53 4.66
N HIS A 176 7.75 -36.49 3.38
CA HIS A 176 7.29 -35.46 2.44
C HIS A 176 5.94 -35.82 1.81
N ASN A 177 4.84 -35.53 2.51
CA ASN A 177 3.47 -35.69 1.97
C ASN A 177 3.12 -34.69 0.83
N GLY A 178 4.05 -33.81 0.44
CA GLY A 178 3.95 -33.01 -0.77
C GLY A 178 4.61 -33.73 -1.95
N SER A 179 3.85 -34.00 -3.01
CA SER A 179 4.42 -34.52 -4.27
C SER A 179 5.49 -33.59 -4.83
N SER A 180 6.43 -34.13 -5.62
CA SER A 180 7.59 -33.39 -6.14
C SER A 180 7.22 -32.10 -6.91
N ALA A 181 6.05 -32.08 -7.56
CA ALA A 181 5.50 -30.89 -8.23
C ALA A 181 5.20 -29.72 -7.28
N THR A 182 4.87 -29.99 -6.01
CA THR A 182 4.59 -28.94 -5.01
C THR A 182 5.88 -28.35 -4.44
N LEU A 183 6.92 -29.17 -4.25
CA LEU A 183 8.27 -28.69 -3.93
C LEU A 183 8.81 -27.77 -5.03
N GLN A 184 8.58 -28.09 -6.30
CA GLN A 184 8.92 -27.19 -7.42
C GLN A 184 8.21 -25.84 -7.32
N ASN A 185 6.90 -25.80 -7.03
CA ASN A 185 6.18 -24.52 -6.89
C ASN A 185 6.65 -23.65 -5.71
N LEU A 186 7.19 -24.25 -4.65
CA LEU A 186 7.74 -23.54 -3.50
C LEU A 186 9.23 -23.16 -3.65
N VAL A 187 10.01 -23.93 -4.41
CA VAL A 187 11.48 -23.75 -4.57
C VAL A 187 11.90 -23.40 -6.01
N LEU A 188 10.95 -23.03 -6.88
CA LEU A 188 11.25 -22.41 -8.18
C LEU A 188 12.03 -21.11 -7.96
N ALA A 189 13.32 -21.13 -8.30
CA ALA A 189 14.16 -19.94 -8.31
C ALA A 189 13.51 -18.84 -9.18
N PRO A 190 13.52 -17.55 -8.79
CA PRO A 190 12.79 -16.50 -9.51
C PRO A 190 13.22 -16.36 -10.97
N LYS A 191 12.45 -16.94 -11.90
CA LYS A 191 12.70 -16.87 -13.35
C LYS A 191 12.23 -15.53 -13.92
N THR A 192 12.79 -15.14 -15.05
CA THR A 192 12.18 -14.10 -15.90
C THR A 192 10.94 -14.71 -16.56
N TRP A 193 9.86 -13.93 -16.61
CA TRP A 193 8.62 -14.29 -17.29
C TRP A 193 8.46 -13.46 -18.55
N GLU A 194 7.78 -14.02 -19.55
CA GLU A 194 7.32 -13.26 -20.70
C GLU A 194 6.23 -12.28 -20.25
N VAL A 195 6.30 -11.04 -20.75
CA VAL A 195 5.40 -9.94 -20.39
C VAL A 195 4.74 -9.43 -21.68
N ALA A 196 3.46 -9.71 -21.84
CA ALA A 196 2.69 -9.16 -22.94
C ALA A 196 2.30 -7.71 -22.65
N VAL A 197 2.25 -6.89 -23.71
CA VAL A 197 1.63 -5.56 -23.66
C VAL A 197 0.12 -5.73 -23.78
N THR A 198 -0.64 -4.89 -23.11
CA THR A 198 -2.10 -4.90 -23.13
C THR A 198 -2.53 -3.42 -23.06
N ASN A 199 -2.72 -2.76 -24.21
CA ASN A 199 -2.76 -1.29 -24.28
C ASN A 199 -4.05 -0.66 -24.83
N ASN A 200 -5.03 -1.46 -25.22
CA ASN A 200 -6.25 -0.96 -25.85
C ASN A 200 -7.48 -1.84 -25.51
N LEU A 201 -8.66 -1.38 -25.90
CA LEU A 201 -9.97 -2.03 -25.67
C LEU A 201 -10.10 -3.45 -26.24
N LEU A 202 -9.36 -3.82 -27.29
CA LEU A 202 -9.33 -5.18 -27.85
C LEU A 202 -8.41 -6.11 -27.05
N ASP A 203 -7.28 -5.62 -26.55
CA ASP A 203 -6.38 -6.40 -25.69
C ASP A 203 -6.98 -6.63 -24.29
N LEU A 204 -7.65 -5.61 -23.73
CA LEU A 204 -8.13 -5.62 -22.34
C LEU A 204 -9.43 -6.43 -22.17
N ARG A 205 -10.38 -6.36 -23.12
CA ARG A 205 -11.69 -7.05 -22.98
C ARG A 205 -11.59 -8.57 -22.75
N PRO A 206 -10.77 -9.35 -23.49
CA PRO A 206 -10.60 -10.79 -23.25
C PRO A 206 -9.90 -11.12 -21.92
N HIS A 207 -9.54 -10.12 -21.11
CA HIS A 207 -8.76 -10.25 -19.88
C HIS A 207 -9.46 -9.60 -18.67
N GLU A 208 -10.54 -8.84 -18.88
CA GLU A 208 -11.27 -8.04 -17.88
C GLU A 208 -11.64 -8.87 -16.64
N GLU A 209 -12.33 -10.00 -16.83
CA GLU A 209 -12.78 -10.87 -15.75
C GLU A 209 -11.61 -11.43 -14.94
N ALA A 210 -10.53 -11.85 -15.61
CA ALA A 210 -9.33 -12.36 -14.96
C ALA A 210 -8.52 -11.27 -14.21
N ILE A 211 -8.55 -10.02 -14.69
CA ILE A 211 -7.95 -8.87 -14.00
C ILE A 211 -8.79 -8.47 -12.77
N HIS A 212 -10.12 -8.52 -12.89
CA HIS A 212 -11.05 -8.25 -11.78
C HIS A 212 -10.96 -9.30 -10.68
N ASP A 213 -10.99 -10.59 -11.03
CA ASP A 213 -10.81 -11.66 -10.03
C ASP A 213 -9.42 -11.60 -9.37
N LEU A 214 -8.38 -11.17 -10.09
CA LEU A 214 -7.04 -10.96 -9.54
C LEU A 214 -7.00 -9.78 -8.54
N TRP A 215 -7.80 -8.73 -8.76
CA TRP A 215 -8.04 -7.65 -7.78
C TRP A 215 -8.80 -8.20 -6.56
N CYS A 216 -9.93 -8.87 -6.76
CA CYS A 216 -10.75 -9.44 -5.68
C CYS A 216 -9.97 -10.44 -4.81
N GLN A 217 -9.09 -11.25 -5.41
CA GLN A 217 -8.19 -12.18 -4.69
C GLN A 217 -7.07 -11.48 -3.91
N THR A 218 -6.84 -10.18 -4.13
CA THR A 218 -5.75 -9.42 -3.50
C THR A 218 -6.24 -8.46 -2.43
N TRP A 219 -7.40 -7.81 -2.63
CA TRP A 219 -7.96 -6.83 -1.68
C TRP A 219 -9.34 -7.19 -1.11
N GLY A 220 -9.95 -8.30 -1.54
CA GLY A 220 -11.31 -8.67 -1.15
C GLY A 220 -12.38 -8.01 -2.02
N ARG A 221 -13.57 -8.62 -2.11
CA ARG A 221 -14.66 -8.11 -2.96
C ARG A 221 -15.22 -6.77 -2.48
N ASP A 222 -15.20 -6.52 -1.17
CA ASP A 222 -15.71 -5.29 -0.55
C ASP A 222 -14.85 -4.05 -0.85
N MET A 223 -13.59 -4.26 -1.27
CA MET A 223 -12.65 -3.22 -1.72
C MET A 223 -12.34 -3.38 -3.23
N SER A 224 -13.32 -3.85 -4.00
CA SER A 224 -13.23 -4.00 -5.45
C SER A 224 -14.27 -3.11 -6.15
N PRO A 225 -13.89 -2.21 -7.07
CA PRO A 225 -14.86 -1.63 -8.01
C PRO A 225 -15.54 -2.74 -8.83
N SER A 226 -16.70 -2.47 -9.42
CA SER A 226 -17.31 -3.43 -10.35
C SER A 226 -16.43 -3.66 -11.59
N ARG A 227 -16.70 -4.73 -12.36
CA ARG A 227 -15.92 -5.03 -13.59
C ARG A 227 -15.90 -3.86 -14.57
N TYR A 228 -17.06 -3.22 -14.76
CA TYR A 228 -17.22 -2.04 -15.60
C TYR A 228 -16.46 -0.81 -15.08
N GLU A 229 -16.53 -0.53 -13.77
CA GLU A 229 -15.79 0.58 -13.16
C GLU A 229 -14.27 0.34 -13.19
N LEU A 230 -13.81 -0.91 -13.01
CA LEU A 230 -12.40 -1.25 -13.21
C LEU A 230 -11.99 -1.09 -14.69
N GLN A 231 -12.84 -1.52 -15.63
CA GLN A 231 -12.60 -1.38 -17.06
C GLN A 231 -12.46 0.08 -17.50
N SER A 232 -13.33 0.99 -17.03
CA SER A 232 -13.27 2.42 -17.38
C SER A 232 -12.06 3.15 -16.81
N LEU A 233 -11.43 2.63 -15.74
CA LEU A 233 -10.17 3.12 -15.19
C LEU A 233 -8.96 2.60 -15.98
N LEU A 234 -9.03 1.40 -16.54
CA LEU A 234 -7.92 0.79 -17.30
C LEU A 234 -7.88 1.27 -18.77
N ILE A 235 -9.03 1.42 -19.42
CA ILE A 235 -9.11 1.83 -20.83
C ILE A 235 -9.05 3.35 -20.94
N ARG A 236 -7.84 3.91 -21.02
CA ARG A 236 -7.59 5.34 -21.25
C ARG A 236 -6.70 5.55 -22.47
N ASP A 237 -7.31 5.68 -23.64
CA ASP A 237 -6.61 5.80 -24.91
C ASP A 237 -5.61 6.98 -24.92
N GLY A 238 -4.39 6.73 -25.42
CA GLY A 238 -3.28 7.69 -25.39
C GLY A 238 -2.53 7.78 -24.04
N TYR A 239 -3.19 7.48 -22.92
CA TYR A 239 -2.60 7.57 -21.57
C TYR A 239 -2.16 6.20 -21.02
N ALA A 240 -2.93 5.14 -21.27
CA ALA A 240 -2.72 3.81 -20.70
C ALA A 240 -1.76 2.95 -21.52
N LYS A 241 -0.91 2.19 -20.81
CA LYS A 241 -0.18 1.05 -21.38
C LYS A 241 0.02 0.01 -20.29
N HIS A 242 -0.71 -1.09 -20.35
CA HIS A 242 -0.69 -2.10 -19.29
C HIS A 242 0.08 -3.35 -19.73
N TYR A 243 0.36 -4.23 -18.78
CA TYR A 243 1.19 -5.40 -18.98
C TYR A 243 0.59 -6.62 -18.28
N THR A 244 0.64 -7.77 -18.94
CA THR A 244 0.11 -9.04 -18.43
C THR A 244 1.21 -10.11 -18.43
N VAL A 245 1.15 -11.03 -17.46
CA VAL A 245 1.93 -12.28 -17.47
C VAL A 245 0.97 -13.45 -17.42
N ARG A 246 1.20 -14.41 -18.32
CA ARG A 246 0.45 -15.67 -18.40
C ARG A 246 1.35 -16.83 -17.98
N GLU A 247 0.72 -17.89 -17.50
CA GLU A 247 1.39 -19.18 -17.32
C GLU A 247 1.55 -19.86 -18.70
N PRO A 248 2.78 -20.15 -19.18
CA PRO A 248 3.01 -20.68 -20.52
C PRO A 248 2.24 -21.97 -20.84
N GLU A 249 2.04 -22.81 -19.83
CA GLU A 249 1.47 -24.15 -19.95
C GLU A 249 -0.07 -24.15 -20.01
N THR A 250 -0.72 -23.15 -19.41
CA THR A 250 -2.18 -23.08 -19.26
C THR A 250 -2.81 -21.84 -19.92
N GLY A 251 -2.01 -20.86 -20.30
CA GLY A 251 -2.45 -19.56 -20.80
C GLY A 251 -3.10 -18.66 -19.74
N VAL A 252 -3.25 -19.11 -18.49
CA VAL A 252 -3.97 -18.41 -17.41
C VAL A 252 -3.25 -17.13 -17.01
N LEU A 253 -4.00 -16.05 -16.76
CA LEU A 253 -3.45 -14.80 -16.23
C LEU A 253 -2.96 -15.01 -14.79
N VAL A 254 -1.67 -14.75 -14.54
CA VAL A 254 -1.05 -14.93 -13.22
C VAL A 254 -0.44 -13.64 -12.65
N GLY A 255 -0.35 -12.59 -13.45
CA GLY A 255 0.01 -11.25 -12.99
C GLY A 255 -0.40 -10.14 -13.96
N PHE A 256 -0.62 -8.95 -13.41
CA PHE A 256 -1.07 -7.76 -14.14
C PHE A 256 -0.35 -6.51 -13.60
N CYS A 257 -0.07 -5.56 -14.47
CA CYS A 257 0.47 -4.25 -14.11
C CYS A 257 -0.20 -3.14 -14.93
N ALA A 258 -0.81 -2.19 -14.22
CA ALA A 258 -1.38 -0.99 -14.82
C ALA A 258 -0.34 0.15 -14.80
N THR A 259 -0.17 0.82 -15.94
CA THR A 259 0.64 2.04 -16.05
C THR A 259 -0.03 3.08 -16.92
N TYR A 260 0.21 4.36 -16.61
CA TYR A 260 -0.30 5.52 -17.34
C TYR A 260 0.81 6.57 -17.55
N THR A 261 0.68 7.44 -18.55
CA THR A 261 1.50 8.65 -18.71
C THR A 261 0.62 9.88 -18.84
N THR A 262 0.62 10.76 -17.82
CA THR A 262 -0.19 12.00 -17.79
C THR A 262 0.69 13.23 -17.93
N TYR A 263 0.14 14.36 -18.39
CA TYR A 263 0.85 15.64 -18.32
C TYR A 263 1.03 16.08 -16.86
N ALA A 264 2.09 16.86 -16.62
CA ALA A 264 2.42 17.36 -15.29
C ALA A 264 1.95 18.81 -15.07
N ASN A 265 1.79 19.57 -16.16
CA ASN A 265 1.44 20.98 -16.19
C ASN A 265 0.90 21.37 -17.59
N GLN A 266 0.31 22.57 -17.67
CA GLN A 266 -0.30 23.17 -18.87
C GLN A 266 0.55 23.18 -20.15
N GLY A 267 1.88 23.02 -20.05
CA GLY A 267 2.80 23.12 -21.20
C GLY A 267 2.82 21.89 -22.12
N GLY A 268 2.14 20.79 -21.79
CA GLY A 268 1.97 19.61 -22.66
C GLY A 268 3.22 18.77 -22.98
N GLU A 269 4.45 19.29 -22.79
CA GLU A 269 5.67 18.54 -23.15
C GLU A 269 6.15 17.56 -22.07
N ARG A 270 5.73 17.75 -20.81
CA ARG A 270 6.29 17.07 -19.63
C ARG A 270 5.31 16.07 -19.04
N LEU A 271 5.64 14.78 -19.17
CA LEU A 271 4.84 13.66 -18.69
C LEU A 271 5.35 13.08 -17.36
N VAL A 272 4.42 12.55 -16.56
CA VAL A 272 4.69 11.70 -15.39
C VAL A 272 4.33 10.25 -15.74
N GLY A 273 5.30 9.34 -15.65
CA GLY A 273 5.06 7.90 -15.83
C GLY A 273 4.59 7.25 -14.53
N SER A 274 3.36 6.77 -14.49
CA SER A 274 2.72 6.22 -13.29
C SER A 274 2.79 4.69 -13.30
N LEU A 275 3.51 4.08 -12.36
CA LEU A 275 3.38 2.67 -12.03
C LEU A 275 2.19 2.53 -11.07
N ALA A 276 0.99 2.54 -11.65
CA ALA A 276 -0.27 2.62 -10.89
C ALA A 276 -0.48 1.41 -9.98
N MET A 277 -0.19 0.21 -10.50
CA MET A 277 -0.47 -1.04 -9.79
C MET A 277 0.38 -2.20 -10.32
N ILE A 278 0.74 -3.13 -9.44
CA ILE A 278 1.20 -4.48 -9.80
C ILE A 278 0.42 -5.47 -8.94
N ILE A 279 -0.22 -6.46 -9.56
CA ILE A 279 -0.83 -7.61 -8.87
C ILE A 279 -0.18 -8.90 -9.38
N VAL A 280 0.04 -9.86 -8.47
CA VAL A 280 0.43 -11.24 -8.79
C VAL A 280 -0.46 -12.18 -8.01
N LYS A 281 -1.01 -13.18 -8.69
CA LYS A 281 -1.96 -14.15 -8.12
C LYS A 281 -1.34 -14.86 -6.90
N PRO A 282 -2.03 -15.04 -5.76
CA PRO A 282 -1.39 -15.38 -4.49
C PRO A 282 -0.46 -16.61 -4.55
N GLU A 283 -0.90 -17.73 -5.11
CA GLU A 283 -0.14 -19.00 -5.26
C GLU A 283 1.06 -18.87 -6.23
N HIS A 284 1.11 -17.77 -6.99
CA HIS A 284 2.10 -17.48 -8.03
C HIS A 284 3.11 -16.40 -7.59
N ARG A 285 2.89 -15.78 -6.41
CA ARG A 285 3.83 -14.83 -5.78
C ARG A 285 5.17 -15.50 -5.49
N GLY A 286 6.25 -14.73 -5.53
CA GLY A 286 7.63 -15.20 -5.37
C GLY A 286 8.30 -15.81 -6.61
N ARG A 287 7.54 -16.31 -7.60
CA ARG A 287 8.10 -16.99 -8.80
C ARG A 287 8.83 -16.08 -9.80
N GLY A 288 8.94 -14.78 -9.55
CA GLY A 288 9.58 -13.78 -10.43
C GLY A 288 8.62 -12.90 -11.27
N ILE A 289 7.33 -13.25 -11.33
CA ILE A 289 6.29 -12.58 -12.15
C ILE A 289 6.26 -11.05 -11.95
N GLY A 290 6.05 -10.60 -10.71
CA GLY A 290 5.97 -9.17 -10.38
C GLY A 290 7.26 -8.40 -10.68
N ARG A 291 8.42 -9.07 -10.66
CA ARG A 291 9.69 -8.46 -11.09
C ARG A 291 9.69 -8.24 -12.59
N SER A 292 9.26 -9.23 -13.37
CA SER A 292 9.24 -9.13 -14.83
C SER A 292 8.28 -8.01 -15.28
N LEU A 293 7.08 -7.95 -14.68
CA LEU A 293 6.13 -6.85 -14.86
C LEU A 293 6.76 -5.48 -14.55
N HIS A 294 7.35 -5.31 -13.37
CA HIS A 294 8.00 -4.07 -12.93
C HIS A 294 9.16 -3.65 -13.86
N ASP A 295 10.09 -4.56 -14.13
CA ASP A 295 11.33 -4.25 -14.83
C ASP A 295 11.02 -3.87 -16.31
N VAL A 296 9.99 -4.49 -16.92
CA VAL A 296 9.45 -4.09 -18.24
C VAL A 296 8.70 -2.77 -18.18
N ALA A 297 7.76 -2.60 -17.24
CA ALA A 297 6.97 -1.37 -17.08
C ALA A 297 7.86 -0.13 -16.90
N ILE A 298 8.86 -0.22 -16.02
CA ILE A 298 9.80 0.85 -15.73
C ILE A 298 10.74 1.13 -16.91
N GLU A 299 11.20 0.11 -17.64
CA GLU A 299 11.98 0.33 -18.87
C GLU A 299 11.15 1.01 -19.97
N GLN A 300 9.87 0.66 -20.12
CA GLN A 300 8.97 1.28 -21.10
C GLN A 300 8.64 2.74 -20.73
N LEU A 301 8.20 3.01 -19.50
CA LEU A 301 7.94 4.38 -19.03
C LEU A 301 9.20 5.26 -19.11
N SER A 302 10.38 4.70 -18.81
CA SER A 302 11.68 5.40 -18.96
C SER A 302 12.11 5.68 -20.39
N ARG A 303 11.41 5.14 -21.40
CA ARG A 303 11.67 5.34 -22.84
C ARG A 303 10.62 6.23 -23.52
N THR A 304 9.42 6.38 -22.96
CA THR A 304 8.39 7.27 -23.50
C THR A 304 8.88 8.72 -23.57
N ARG A 305 8.75 9.37 -24.73
CA ARG A 305 9.11 10.79 -24.93
C ARG A 305 8.33 11.67 -23.94
N GLY A 306 8.98 12.70 -23.39
CA GLY A 306 8.37 13.62 -22.42
C GLY A 306 8.35 13.14 -20.97
N VAL A 307 8.50 11.84 -20.69
CA VAL A 307 8.53 11.32 -19.31
C VAL A 307 9.82 11.72 -18.60
N PHE A 308 9.73 12.66 -17.65
CA PHE A 308 10.86 13.14 -16.85
C PHE A 308 10.92 12.49 -15.45
N ARG A 309 9.77 12.01 -14.95
CA ARG A 309 9.57 11.49 -13.60
C ARG A 309 8.72 10.23 -13.65
N LEU A 310 9.10 9.23 -12.86
CA LEU A 310 8.27 8.06 -12.58
C LEU A 310 7.62 8.22 -11.21
N GLN A 311 6.41 7.70 -11.01
CA GLN A 311 5.76 7.63 -9.69
C GLN A 311 5.20 6.24 -9.40
N LEU A 312 5.07 5.92 -8.12
CA LEU A 312 4.37 4.73 -7.62
C LEU A 312 2.95 5.14 -7.24
N GLY A 313 1.96 4.37 -7.70
CA GLY A 313 0.57 4.82 -7.78
C GLY A 313 0.32 5.69 -9.03
N SER A 314 -0.90 6.20 -9.15
CA SER A 314 -1.36 7.10 -10.22
C SER A 314 -2.21 8.22 -9.65
N THR A 315 -2.12 9.40 -10.26
CA THR A 315 -2.89 10.57 -9.80
C THR A 315 -4.29 10.58 -10.42
N PHE A 316 -4.33 10.40 -11.75
CA PHE A 316 -5.53 10.37 -12.60
C PHE A 316 -5.26 9.42 -13.79
N PRO A 317 -6.14 8.45 -14.11
CA PRO A 317 -7.14 7.88 -13.20
C PRO A 317 -6.45 7.26 -11.97
N ARG A 318 -7.20 7.07 -10.88
CA ARG A 318 -6.64 6.75 -9.56
C ARG A 318 -7.02 5.34 -9.10
N LEU A 319 -6.29 4.33 -9.60
CA LEU A 319 -6.37 2.96 -9.08
C LEU A 319 -5.83 2.85 -7.64
N LEU A 320 -4.67 3.47 -7.39
CA LEU A 320 -4.04 3.63 -6.08
C LEU A 320 -3.19 4.90 -6.16
N TYR A 321 -3.30 5.82 -5.19
CA TYR A 321 -2.52 7.07 -5.22
C TYR A 321 -1.04 6.89 -4.81
N GLY A 322 -0.74 5.77 -4.13
CA GLY A 322 0.58 5.39 -3.67
C GLY A 322 0.59 3.94 -3.20
N LEU A 323 1.62 3.54 -2.44
CA LEU A 323 1.61 2.25 -1.75
C LEU A 323 0.81 2.37 -0.44
N PRO A 324 -0.20 1.52 -0.16
CA PRO A 324 -0.88 1.53 1.13
C PRO A 324 0.11 1.41 2.30
N VAL A 325 -0.12 2.18 3.36
CA VAL A 325 0.68 2.11 4.59
C VAL A 325 0.67 0.68 5.14
N ASP A 326 1.80 0.26 5.71
CA ASP A 326 2.06 -1.08 6.23
C ASP A 326 1.90 -2.23 5.21
N SER A 327 1.90 -1.93 3.91
CA SER A 327 1.91 -2.96 2.87
C SER A 327 3.18 -3.82 2.95
N ALA A 328 3.00 -5.14 3.05
CA ALA A 328 4.08 -6.14 2.97
C ALA A 328 4.92 -6.06 1.68
N SER A 329 4.46 -5.30 0.66
CA SER A 329 5.22 -5.03 -0.56
C SER A 329 6.27 -3.92 -0.43
N GLU A 330 6.32 -3.15 0.67
CA GLU A 330 7.23 -2.00 0.79
C GLU A 330 8.71 -2.41 0.65
N GLY A 331 9.16 -3.44 1.37
CA GLY A 331 10.52 -3.97 1.25
C GLY A 331 10.87 -4.40 -0.19
N TRP A 332 9.88 -4.95 -0.90
CA TRP A 332 10.01 -5.36 -2.30
C TRP A 332 10.17 -4.16 -3.25
N PHE A 333 9.47 -3.05 -3.01
CA PHE A 333 9.69 -1.80 -3.75
C PHE A 333 11.03 -1.15 -3.36
N ARG A 334 11.37 -1.08 -2.07
CA ARG A 334 12.66 -0.53 -1.57
C ARG A 334 13.87 -1.14 -2.27
N ARG A 335 13.92 -2.47 -2.41
CA ARG A 335 15.00 -3.18 -3.13
C ARG A 335 15.11 -2.87 -4.63
N ARG A 336 14.20 -2.08 -5.20
CA ARG A 336 14.18 -1.64 -6.61
C ARG A 336 14.52 -0.16 -6.80
N GLY A 337 14.89 0.54 -5.71
CA GLY A 337 15.27 1.96 -5.74
C GLY A 337 14.12 2.93 -5.48
N TRP A 338 12.96 2.42 -5.06
CA TRP A 338 11.86 3.21 -4.51
C TRP A 338 12.19 3.60 -3.06
N ASP A 339 12.03 4.88 -2.73
CA ASP A 339 12.58 5.55 -1.54
C ASP A 339 11.42 6.03 -0.67
N PHE A 340 11.32 5.58 0.57
CA PHE A 340 10.14 5.78 1.43
C PHE A 340 10.45 6.52 2.75
N ASP A 341 11.71 6.92 2.99
CA ASP A 341 12.19 7.35 4.31
C ASP A 341 12.20 8.89 4.51
N GLN A 342 11.51 9.66 3.66
CA GLN A 342 11.71 11.12 3.62
C GLN A 342 10.38 11.89 3.49
N SER A 343 10.17 12.84 4.41
CA SER A 343 8.98 13.70 4.50
C SER A 343 8.81 14.69 3.34
N SER A 344 9.85 14.93 2.55
CA SER A 344 9.78 15.87 1.41
C SER A 344 8.96 15.29 0.23
N PRO A 345 8.15 16.13 -0.47
CA PRO A 345 7.21 15.68 -1.48
C PRO A 345 7.75 14.69 -2.52
N GLY A 346 7.09 13.54 -2.60
CA GLY A 346 7.42 12.48 -3.55
C GLY A 346 8.57 11.55 -3.13
N LYS A 347 8.92 11.43 -1.84
CA LYS A 347 9.90 10.45 -1.33
C LYS A 347 9.33 9.53 -0.22
N GLY A 348 8.06 9.16 -0.37
CA GLY A 348 7.33 8.31 0.59
C GLY A 348 6.38 9.06 1.51
N GLN A 349 6.19 10.36 1.30
CA GLN A 349 5.24 11.17 2.07
C GLN A 349 3.86 10.49 2.12
N GLU A 350 3.34 10.37 3.35
CA GLU A 350 2.03 9.80 3.62
C GLU A 350 0.93 10.80 3.29
N VAL A 351 -0.15 10.28 2.72
CA VAL A 351 -1.38 11.00 2.42
C VAL A 351 -2.56 10.13 2.85
N SER A 352 -3.69 10.75 3.13
CA SER A 352 -4.91 10.05 3.57
C SER A 352 -6.09 10.40 2.68
N ASP A 353 -6.80 9.37 2.20
CA ASP A 353 -8.18 9.52 1.75
C ASP A 353 -9.07 9.58 3.01
N TRP A 354 -9.93 10.60 3.16
CA TRP A 354 -10.76 10.83 4.36
C TRP A 354 -12.26 10.80 4.03
N HIS A 355 -13.05 9.99 4.75
CA HIS A 355 -14.52 10.02 4.67
C HIS A 355 -15.15 10.78 5.85
N LEU A 356 -15.95 11.81 5.55
CA LEU A 356 -16.76 12.56 6.50
C LEU A 356 -18.25 12.23 6.32
N ASP A 357 -18.91 11.82 7.40
CA ASP A 357 -20.38 11.76 7.48
C ASP A 357 -20.94 13.16 7.81
N PHE A 358 -21.94 13.62 7.07
CA PHE A 358 -22.53 14.95 7.22
C PHE A 358 -23.41 15.14 8.46
N ASN A 359 -23.79 14.03 9.12
CA ASN A 359 -24.44 14.05 10.43
C ASN A 359 -23.42 14.32 11.55
N ASP A 360 -22.13 14.03 11.33
CA ASP A 360 -21.03 14.32 12.25
C ASP A 360 -20.37 15.69 12.04
N TYR A 361 -20.60 16.31 10.88
CA TYR A 361 -20.16 17.67 10.62
C TYR A 361 -20.87 18.68 11.55
N PRO A 362 -20.15 19.43 12.40
CA PRO A 362 -20.77 20.33 13.36
C PRO A 362 -21.31 21.58 12.67
N THR A 363 -22.49 22.07 13.10
CA THR A 363 -23.07 23.33 12.62
C THR A 363 -22.31 24.54 13.17
N ARG A 364 -21.07 24.73 12.71
CA ARG A 364 -20.24 25.91 13.00
C ARG A 364 -20.40 26.92 11.87
N GLN A 365 -20.61 28.18 12.23
CA GLN A 365 -20.25 29.28 11.34
C GLN A 365 -18.75 29.52 11.50
N TYR A 366 -18.01 29.47 10.42
CA TYR A 366 -16.60 29.87 10.38
C TYR A 366 -16.56 31.37 10.04
N PRO A 367 -16.32 32.28 11.02
CA PRO A 367 -16.32 33.71 10.76
C PRO A 367 -15.10 34.07 9.89
N SER A 368 -15.35 34.37 8.63
CA SER A 368 -14.32 34.85 7.70
C SER A 368 -13.98 36.30 8.05
N ALA A 369 -12.91 36.49 8.82
CA ALA A 369 -12.44 37.82 9.24
C ALA A 369 -11.88 38.62 8.05
N SER A 370 -11.41 37.90 7.03
CA SER A 370 -10.61 38.41 5.92
C SER A 370 -11.44 38.88 4.70
N GLY A 371 -12.76 38.98 4.82
CA GLY A 371 -13.65 39.31 3.69
C GLY A 371 -13.73 38.22 2.60
N LEU A 372 -13.33 37.00 2.97
CA LEU A 372 -13.31 35.80 2.13
C LEU A 372 -14.73 35.27 1.89
N VAL A 373 -15.07 34.99 0.64
CA VAL A 373 -16.38 34.45 0.21
C VAL A 373 -16.16 33.20 -0.62
N PHE A 374 -17.01 32.18 -0.43
CA PHE A 374 -16.97 30.93 -1.19
C PHE A 374 -18.25 30.70 -1.99
N GLY A 375 -18.11 30.13 -3.18
CA GLY A 375 -19.24 29.78 -4.04
C GLY A 375 -18.85 28.86 -5.22
N PRO A 376 -19.83 28.37 -5.99
CA PRO A 376 -19.58 27.67 -7.24
C PRO A 376 -19.07 28.62 -8.32
N CYS A 377 -18.04 28.20 -9.06
CA CYS A 377 -17.41 28.98 -10.12
C CYS A 377 -18.37 29.23 -11.31
N GLU A 378 -18.31 30.44 -11.87
CA GLU A 378 -18.95 30.77 -13.15
C GLU A 378 -17.92 30.81 -14.31
N LEU A 379 -18.39 30.75 -15.57
CA LEU A 379 -17.52 30.74 -16.76
C LEU A 379 -16.65 32.00 -16.90
N SER A 380 -17.12 33.13 -16.36
CA SER A 380 -16.40 34.40 -16.26
C SER A 380 -15.20 34.33 -15.31
N GLU A 381 -15.29 33.50 -14.27
CA GLU A 381 -14.31 33.36 -13.20
C GLU A 381 -13.31 32.23 -13.47
N PHE A 382 -13.72 31.22 -14.24
CA PHE A 382 -12.93 30.04 -14.58
C PHE A 382 -11.49 30.33 -15.07
N PRO A 383 -11.20 31.39 -15.88
CA PRO A 383 -9.82 31.75 -16.22
C PRO A 383 -8.96 32.13 -14.99
N ALA A 384 -9.55 32.76 -13.97
CA ALA A 384 -8.84 33.10 -12.74
C ALA A 384 -8.57 31.85 -11.88
N VAL A 385 -9.50 30.89 -11.84
CA VAL A 385 -9.27 29.57 -11.22
C VAL A 385 -8.14 28.82 -11.93
N LEU A 386 -8.13 28.77 -13.27
CA LEU A 386 -7.04 28.13 -14.02
C LEU A 386 -5.68 28.80 -13.76
N ASN A 387 -5.63 30.12 -13.64
CA ASN A 387 -4.39 30.83 -13.28
C ASN A 387 -3.88 30.46 -11.88
N LEU A 388 -4.77 30.37 -10.87
CA LEU A 388 -4.41 29.88 -9.54
C LEU A 388 -3.84 28.45 -9.61
N VAL A 389 -4.56 27.53 -10.26
CA VAL A 389 -4.17 26.12 -10.38
C VAL A 389 -2.87 25.96 -11.17
N ALA A 390 -2.65 26.74 -12.23
CA ALA A 390 -1.40 26.73 -13.00
C ALA A 390 -0.20 27.21 -12.16
N SER A 391 -0.37 28.27 -11.38
CA SER A 391 0.66 28.79 -10.46
C SER A 391 0.98 27.78 -9.36
N GLU A 392 -0.02 27.41 -8.56
CA GLU A 392 0.20 26.58 -7.38
C GLU A 392 0.62 25.15 -7.75
N SER A 393 0.16 24.58 -8.86
CA SER A 393 0.64 23.25 -9.30
C SER A 393 2.08 23.28 -9.84
N ALA A 394 2.59 24.44 -10.32
CA ALA A 394 3.99 24.57 -10.69
C ALA A 394 4.92 24.53 -9.45
N HIS A 395 4.48 25.12 -8.33
CA HIS A 395 5.17 25.06 -7.03
C HIS A 395 4.98 23.70 -6.36
N ASN A 396 3.74 23.25 -6.21
CA ASN A 396 3.34 21.99 -5.59
C ASN A 396 3.53 20.81 -6.55
N ASN A 397 4.78 20.58 -6.96
CA ASN A 397 5.30 19.32 -7.50
C ASN A 397 4.66 18.82 -8.82
N GLN A 398 3.97 19.66 -9.59
CA GLN A 398 3.42 19.39 -10.93
C GLN A 398 2.51 18.14 -10.94
N MET A 399 1.38 18.26 -10.26
CA MET A 399 0.49 17.15 -9.88
C MET A 399 -0.55 16.76 -10.96
N GLY A 400 -0.60 17.46 -12.10
CA GLY A 400 -1.62 17.22 -13.14
C GLY A 400 -3.02 17.74 -12.80
N TRP A 401 -3.18 18.55 -11.75
CA TRP A 401 -4.46 19.17 -11.39
C TRP A 401 -5.03 20.06 -12.51
N TYR A 402 -4.16 20.77 -13.23
CA TYR A 402 -4.57 21.68 -14.31
C TYR A 402 -5.48 20.98 -15.34
N ASP A 403 -5.07 19.82 -15.84
CA ASP A 403 -5.83 19.00 -16.79
C ASP A 403 -7.24 18.66 -16.27
N GLN A 404 -7.38 18.40 -14.97
CA GLN A 404 -8.66 18.06 -14.33
C GLN A 404 -9.59 19.29 -14.26
N TYR A 405 -9.07 20.47 -13.90
CA TYR A 405 -9.85 21.71 -13.98
C TYR A 405 -10.22 22.06 -15.43
N THR A 406 -9.33 21.88 -16.41
CA THR A 406 -9.64 22.21 -17.83
C THR A 406 -10.78 21.38 -18.43
N GLN A 407 -10.97 20.14 -17.95
CA GLN A 407 -12.09 19.28 -18.36
C GLN A 407 -13.48 19.81 -17.91
N LEU A 408 -13.52 20.72 -16.95
CA LEU A 408 -14.75 21.34 -16.43
C LEU A 408 -15.09 22.68 -17.12
N ASN A 409 -14.41 23.02 -18.22
CA ASN A 409 -14.67 24.23 -19.01
C ASN A 409 -15.97 24.13 -19.85
N ASN A 410 -17.10 24.04 -19.15
CA ASN A 410 -18.43 23.80 -19.70
C ASN A 410 -19.46 24.47 -18.76
N PRO A 411 -20.46 25.23 -19.27
CA PRO A 411 -21.48 25.90 -18.45
C PRO A 411 -22.14 25.02 -17.38
N PHE A 412 -22.29 23.72 -17.65
CA PHE A 412 -22.92 22.76 -16.73
C PHE A 412 -21.95 22.19 -15.69
N LEU A 413 -20.66 22.04 -16.03
CA LEU A 413 -19.65 21.40 -15.18
C LEU A 413 -18.81 22.39 -14.37
N VAL A 414 -18.68 23.64 -14.81
CA VAL A 414 -17.89 24.66 -14.11
C VAL A 414 -18.39 24.90 -12.68
N ARG A 415 -19.70 24.74 -12.43
CA ARG A 415 -20.35 24.93 -11.13
C ARG A 415 -20.08 23.81 -10.12
N ASP A 416 -19.39 22.75 -10.51
CA ASP A 416 -18.85 21.74 -9.58
C ASP A 416 -17.48 22.15 -9.03
N ILE A 417 -16.81 23.16 -9.61
CA ILE A 417 -15.69 23.85 -8.96
C ILE A 417 -16.27 24.77 -7.88
N ILE A 418 -15.83 24.59 -6.64
CA ILE A 418 -15.99 25.57 -5.57
C ILE A 418 -14.73 26.43 -5.50
N MET A 419 -14.89 27.74 -5.39
CA MET A 419 -13.80 28.72 -5.31
C MET A 419 -13.98 29.68 -4.14
N GLY A 420 -12.86 30.13 -3.58
CA GLY A 420 -12.76 31.12 -2.51
C GLY A 420 -12.11 32.41 -3.01
N VAL A 421 -12.78 33.54 -2.79
CA VAL A 421 -12.43 34.86 -3.33
C VAL A 421 -12.26 35.89 -2.22
N VAL A 422 -11.23 36.72 -2.31
CA VAL A 422 -11.07 37.95 -1.51
C VAL A 422 -11.16 39.14 -2.46
N GLY A 423 -12.25 39.91 -2.37
CA GLY A 423 -12.55 41.00 -3.29
C GLY A 423 -12.77 40.51 -4.73
N HIS A 424 -11.70 40.50 -5.54
CA HIS A 424 -11.70 39.98 -6.91
C HIS A 424 -10.61 38.90 -7.14
N GLN A 425 -9.82 38.54 -6.12
CA GLN A 425 -8.74 37.57 -6.24
C GLN A 425 -9.21 36.18 -5.78
N VAL A 426 -9.15 35.19 -6.68
CA VAL A 426 -9.31 33.78 -6.31
C VAL A 426 -8.08 33.34 -5.51
N VAL A 427 -8.28 32.86 -4.28
CA VAL A 427 -7.22 32.42 -3.36
C VAL A 427 -7.28 30.92 -3.05
N ALA A 428 -8.41 30.28 -3.33
CA ALA A 428 -8.61 28.85 -3.11
C ALA A 428 -9.61 28.25 -4.12
N SER A 429 -9.50 26.95 -4.42
CA SER A 429 -10.47 26.19 -5.21
C SER A 429 -10.43 24.69 -4.91
N ALA A 430 -11.54 23.99 -5.14
CA ALA A 430 -11.64 22.53 -5.13
C ALA A 430 -12.66 22.07 -6.18
N ILE A 431 -12.54 20.83 -6.64
CA ILE A 431 -13.54 20.18 -7.50
C ILE A 431 -14.42 19.29 -6.62
N THR A 432 -15.71 19.62 -6.50
CA THR A 432 -16.72 18.68 -6.01
C THR A 432 -17.15 17.74 -7.14
N TYR A 433 -17.58 16.52 -6.81
CA TYR A 433 -18.18 15.61 -7.79
C TYR A 433 -19.16 14.63 -7.15
N LEU A 434 -20.13 14.15 -7.94
CA LEU A 434 -21.09 13.13 -7.52
C LEU A 434 -20.76 11.78 -8.19
N PRO A 435 -20.94 10.63 -7.52
CA PRO A 435 -20.76 9.32 -8.13
C PRO A 435 -21.58 9.18 -9.42
N LYS A 436 -20.94 8.71 -10.50
CA LYS A 436 -21.59 8.41 -11.80
C LYS A 436 -22.27 9.63 -12.47
N SER A 437 -21.86 10.84 -12.12
CA SER A 437 -22.22 12.08 -12.85
C SER A 437 -21.38 12.27 -14.11
N GLU A 438 -21.76 13.26 -14.94
CA GLU A 438 -21.03 13.67 -16.15
C GLU A 438 -19.68 14.36 -15.85
N ASN A 439 -19.40 14.66 -14.58
CA ASN A 439 -18.15 15.26 -14.13
C ASN A 439 -16.98 14.26 -14.34
N PRO A 440 -15.97 14.55 -15.18
CA PRO A 440 -14.92 13.58 -15.52
C PRO A 440 -14.11 13.09 -14.31
N VAL A 441 -13.98 13.90 -13.25
CA VAL A 441 -13.29 13.50 -12.01
C VAL A 441 -13.96 12.31 -11.33
N ALA A 442 -15.30 12.18 -11.44
CA ALA A 442 -16.03 11.02 -10.94
C ALA A 442 -15.69 9.71 -11.67
N SER A 443 -15.19 9.79 -12.91
CA SER A 443 -14.70 8.65 -13.69
C SER A 443 -13.22 8.35 -13.41
N ASP A 444 -12.46 9.31 -12.87
CA ASP A 444 -11.05 9.16 -12.51
C ASP A 444 -10.87 8.69 -11.05
N ILE A 445 -11.79 9.03 -10.15
CA ILE A 445 -11.73 8.74 -8.71
C ILE A 445 -13.05 8.05 -8.26
N PRO A 446 -13.15 6.72 -8.41
CA PRO A 446 -14.41 5.96 -8.19
C PRO A 446 -14.79 5.85 -6.70
N TRP A 447 -13.87 6.15 -5.80
CA TRP A 447 -13.89 5.72 -4.39
C TRP A 447 -15.09 6.26 -3.59
N ALA A 448 -15.55 7.48 -3.91
CA ALA A 448 -16.76 8.05 -3.28
C ALA A 448 -17.99 7.14 -3.50
N GLY A 449 -18.21 6.70 -4.74
CA GLY A 449 -19.31 5.80 -5.09
C GLY A 449 -19.13 4.37 -4.58
N LEU A 450 -17.88 3.91 -4.36
CA LEU A 450 -17.60 2.62 -3.74
C LEU A 450 -17.87 2.63 -2.22
N ILE A 451 -17.71 3.78 -1.56
CA ILE A 451 -18.10 3.96 -0.15
C ILE A 451 -19.63 3.97 -0.01
N SER A 452 -20.32 4.78 -0.81
CA SER A 452 -21.79 4.83 -0.86
C SER A 452 -22.28 5.64 -2.07
N ASN A 453 -23.44 5.26 -2.64
CA ASN A 453 -24.14 6.09 -3.63
C ASN A 453 -24.59 7.46 -3.06
N ALA A 454 -24.55 7.66 -1.75
CA ALA A 454 -24.85 8.92 -1.07
C ALA A 454 -23.58 9.67 -0.58
N THR A 455 -22.38 9.26 -0.99
CA THR A 455 -21.13 9.96 -0.68
C THR A 455 -20.63 10.71 -1.92
N GLY A 456 -20.53 12.03 -1.83
CA GLY A 456 -19.87 12.87 -2.83
C GLY A 456 -18.34 12.81 -2.69
N GLY A 457 -17.62 13.40 -3.64
CA GLY A 457 -16.17 13.55 -3.56
C GLY A 457 -15.71 15.00 -3.66
N VAL A 458 -14.53 15.29 -3.12
CA VAL A 458 -13.83 16.57 -3.22
C VAL A 458 -12.37 16.33 -3.57
N ALA A 459 -11.97 16.81 -4.74
CA ALA A 459 -10.69 16.57 -5.39
C ALA A 459 -9.93 17.87 -5.69
N CYS A 460 -8.64 17.74 -6.00
CA CYS A 460 -7.78 18.81 -6.52
C CYS A 460 -7.82 20.11 -5.71
N ILE A 461 -7.87 20.00 -4.38
CA ILE A 461 -7.88 21.14 -3.45
C ILE A 461 -6.60 21.97 -3.66
N CYS A 462 -6.81 23.23 -4.02
CA CYS A 462 -5.78 24.21 -4.35
C CYS A 462 -5.98 25.43 -3.45
N ILE A 463 -4.95 25.85 -2.73
CA ILE A 463 -4.98 27.04 -1.87
C ILE A 463 -3.66 27.77 -2.12
N SER A 464 -3.71 29.10 -2.29
CA SER A 464 -2.50 29.84 -2.61
C SER A 464 -1.55 29.94 -1.42
N ASP A 465 -0.36 29.36 -1.56
CA ASP A 465 0.70 29.41 -0.54
C ASP A 465 1.38 30.79 -0.46
N THR A 466 0.99 31.75 -1.33
CA THR A 466 1.53 33.12 -1.38
C THR A 466 0.53 34.20 -0.96
N SER A 467 -0.69 33.84 -0.59
CA SER A 467 -1.71 34.80 -0.15
C SER A 467 -1.36 35.43 1.20
N ILE A 468 -1.15 36.75 1.21
CA ILE A 468 -1.06 37.55 2.44
C ILE A 468 -2.44 37.98 2.98
N LEU A 469 -3.52 37.65 2.26
CA LEU A 469 -4.87 38.15 2.54
C LEU A 469 -5.66 37.28 3.52
N VAL A 470 -5.35 35.97 3.56
CA VAL A 470 -6.13 34.91 4.22
C VAL A 470 -5.16 33.85 4.70
N SER A 471 -5.36 33.30 5.91
CA SER A 471 -4.55 32.17 6.37
C SER A 471 -4.90 30.86 5.65
N ARG A 472 -3.93 29.98 5.43
CA ARG A 472 -4.16 28.69 4.74
C ARG A 472 -5.24 27.84 5.42
N ASP A 473 -5.36 27.93 6.75
CA ASP A 473 -6.37 27.20 7.52
C ASP A 473 -7.77 27.84 7.42
N GLU A 474 -7.88 29.18 7.40
CA GLU A 474 -9.14 29.89 7.10
C GLU A 474 -9.64 29.55 5.69
N ALA A 475 -8.74 29.56 4.70
CA ALA A 475 -9.03 29.13 3.33
C ALA A 475 -9.49 27.67 3.25
N MET A 476 -8.79 26.75 3.93
CA MET A 476 -9.13 25.33 3.91
C MET A 476 -10.48 25.05 4.56
N LEU A 477 -10.72 25.57 5.77
CA LEU A 477 -11.96 25.32 6.52
C LEU A 477 -13.18 25.90 5.82
N GLY A 478 -13.09 27.13 5.29
CA GLY A 478 -14.19 27.75 4.54
C GLY A 478 -14.47 27.07 3.20
N LEU A 479 -13.42 26.61 2.50
CA LEU A 479 -13.57 25.85 1.24
C LEU A 479 -14.28 24.50 1.49
N LEU A 480 -13.90 23.80 2.55
CA LEU A 480 -14.50 22.52 2.92
C LEU A 480 -15.95 22.69 3.41
N ASP A 481 -16.26 23.72 4.20
CA ASP A 481 -17.65 24.09 4.56
C ASP A 481 -18.51 24.37 3.32
N ALA A 482 -17.98 25.11 2.34
CA ALA A 482 -18.65 25.34 1.06
C ALA A 482 -18.85 24.05 0.24
N CYS A 483 -17.87 23.13 0.23
CA CYS A 483 -18.03 21.82 -0.39
C CYS A 483 -19.08 20.95 0.32
N VAL A 484 -19.12 20.95 1.66
CA VAL A 484 -20.16 20.26 2.45
C VAL A 484 -21.55 20.81 2.12
N LYS A 485 -21.71 22.14 2.03
CA LYS A 485 -22.97 22.79 1.63
C LYS A 485 -23.39 22.38 0.23
N ARG A 486 -22.50 22.49 -0.75
CA ARG A 486 -22.75 22.10 -2.15
C ARG A 486 -23.22 20.64 -2.28
N LEU A 487 -22.51 19.72 -1.63
CA LEU A 487 -22.84 18.31 -1.67
C LEU A 487 -24.15 17.98 -0.92
N LYS A 488 -24.46 18.70 0.17
CA LYS A 488 -25.78 18.63 0.85
C LYS A 488 -26.93 19.11 -0.04
N GLU A 489 -26.76 20.22 -0.77
CA GLU A 489 -27.73 20.72 -1.76
C GLU A 489 -27.97 19.70 -2.89
N GLN A 490 -26.92 18.96 -3.28
CA GLN A 490 -26.97 17.86 -4.24
C GLN A 490 -27.47 16.53 -3.63
N GLY A 491 -27.94 16.52 -2.38
CA GLY A 491 -28.56 15.36 -1.72
C GLY A 491 -27.59 14.31 -1.16
N MET A 492 -26.28 14.59 -1.10
CA MET A 492 -25.31 13.70 -0.48
C MET A 492 -25.38 13.73 1.05
N GLN A 493 -25.00 12.61 1.68
CA GLN A 493 -24.98 12.38 3.12
C GLN A 493 -23.56 12.31 3.70
N GLY A 494 -22.53 12.37 2.85
CA GLY A 494 -21.14 12.45 3.25
C GLY A 494 -20.24 12.89 2.10
N MET A 495 -18.96 13.13 2.39
CA MET A 495 -17.94 13.42 1.38
C MET A 495 -16.67 12.61 1.58
N LEU A 496 -16.04 12.22 0.48
CA LEU A 496 -14.67 11.73 0.43
C LEU A 496 -13.74 12.89 0.04
N LEU A 497 -12.73 13.18 0.87
CA LEU A 497 -11.60 14.04 0.52
C LEU A 497 -10.45 13.15 0.05
N ASP A 498 -10.02 13.28 -1.21
CA ASP A 498 -9.03 12.35 -1.77
C ASP A 498 -7.57 12.82 -1.58
N ALA A 499 -6.72 11.88 -1.15
CA ALA A 499 -5.27 11.99 -1.04
C ALA A 499 -4.72 13.27 -0.38
N VAL A 500 -5.30 13.65 0.75
CA VAL A 500 -4.96 14.82 1.54
C VAL A 500 -3.60 14.64 2.25
N MET A 501 -2.78 15.69 2.27
CA MET A 501 -1.43 15.65 2.87
C MET A 501 -1.42 16.31 4.26
N GLY A 502 -1.51 15.48 5.31
CA GLY A 502 -1.51 15.94 6.71
C GLY A 502 -2.71 16.81 7.06
N GLY A 503 -2.57 17.61 8.12
CA GLY A 503 -3.67 18.42 8.67
C GLY A 503 -4.63 17.62 9.55
N ASP A 504 -4.26 16.39 9.93
CA ASP A 504 -5.12 15.34 10.50
C ASP A 504 -5.97 15.82 11.68
N GLU A 505 -5.39 16.57 12.62
CA GLU A 505 -6.11 17.21 13.75
C GLU A 505 -7.27 18.09 13.30
N GLY A 506 -7.11 18.83 12.19
CA GLY A 506 -8.16 19.63 11.57
C GLY A 506 -9.26 18.79 10.92
N PHE A 507 -8.91 17.67 10.28
CA PHE A 507 -9.88 16.75 9.71
C PHE A 507 -10.67 16.00 10.80
N TYR A 508 -10.02 15.58 11.88
CA TYR A 508 -10.70 15.07 13.08
C TYR A 508 -11.62 16.12 13.72
N ALA A 509 -11.20 17.39 13.79
CA ALA A 509 -12.00 18.49 14.35
C ALA A 509 -13.21 18.92 13.51
N MET A 510 -13.34 18.43 12.26
CA MET A 510 -14.55 18.56 11.44
C MET A 510 -15.59 17.47 11.69
N GLY A 511 -15.26 16.41 12.42
CA GLY A 511 -16.22 15.39 12.87
C GLY A 511 -16.68 15.60 14.31
N LYS A 512 -17.61 14.76 14.78
CA LYS A 512 -17.89 14.66 16.22
C LYS A 512 -16.72 13.98 16.92
N HIS A 513 -16.03 14.72 17.77
CA HIS A 513 -15.04 14.14 18.68
C HIS A 513 -15.73 13.20 19.68
N LEU A 514 -15.56 11.89 19.52
CA LEU A 514 -15.91 10.91 20.56
C LEU A 514 -14.99 11.09 21.76
N THR A 515 -15.35 11.99 22.68
CA THR A 515 -14.75 12.04 24.02
C THR A 515 -15.10 10.76 24.75
N LEU A 516 -14.23 9.75 24.66
CA LEU A 516 -14.20 8.62 25.56
C LEU A 516 -14.03 9.15 26.98
N SER A 517 -15.14 9.24 27.71
CA SER A 517 -15.17 9.61 29.12
C SER A 517 -14.55 8.48 29.95
N SER A 518 -13.22 8.50 30.07
CA SER A 518 -12.47 7.60 30.93
C SER A 518 -12.95 7.78 32.38
N GLY A 519 -13.79 6.84 32.84
CA GLY A 519 -14.29 6.82 34.21
C GLY A 519 -13.12 6.84 35.19
N GLY A 520 -13.10 7.84 36.07
CA GLY A 520 -11.95 8.13 36.91
C GLY A 520 -11.62 6.99 37.90
N SER A 521 -10.36 6.63 37.97
CA SER A 521 -9.76 5.98 39.13
C SER A 521 -8.42 6.65 39.42
N HIS A 522 -8.04 6.70 40.70
CA HIS A 522 -7.17 7.75 41.23
C HIS A 522 -5.70 7.35 41.42
N ASN A 523 -4.84 8.36 41.26
CA ASN A 523 -3.52 8.55 41.91
C ASN A 523 -2.32 7.68 41.47
N ALA A 524 -1.37 8.34 40.82
CA ALA A 524 0.04 8.31 41.24
C ALA A 524 0.66 9.71 41.02
N THR A 525 1.49 10.18 41.95
CA THR A 525 1.93 11.60 42.05
C THR A 525 3.42 11.78 41.81
N THR A 526 3.83 12.87 41.15
CA THR A 526 4.96 13.72 41.57
C THR A 526 5.02 15.06 40.82
N LEU A 527 5.29 16.15 41.55
CA LEU A 527 6.04 17.38 41.18
C LEU A 527 5.71 18.05 39.81
N GLY A 528 5.20 19.29 39.71
CA GLY A 528 5.00 20.38 40.70
C GLY A 528 4.55 21.68 39.97
N CYS A 529 4.58 22.89 40.54
CA CYS A 529 4.88 23.28 41.93
C CYS A 529 4.43 24.73 42.25
N SER A 530 3.81 24.93 43.42
CA SER A 530 3.77 26.18 44.23
C SER A 530 3.06 27.47 43.73
N ALA A 531 1.88 27.75 44.31
CA ALA A 531 1.45 29.10 44.69
C ALA A 531 0.59 29.02 45.97
N PHE A 532 0.73 30.00 46.89
CA PHE A 532 0.36 29.90 48.31
C PHE A 532 -1.13 30.16 48.65
N LEU A 533 -1.70 29.29 49.52
CA LEU A 533 -2.52 29.54 50.74
C LEU A 533 -3.81 30.44 50.72
N PRO A 534 -4.71 30.37 51.74
CA PRO A 534 -4.94 29.34 52.78
C PRO A 534 -6.42 28.87 52.97
N LEU A 535 -6.60 27.79 53.74
CA LEU A 535 -7.85 27.35 54.44
C LEU A 535 -7.90 28.00 55.86
N PRO A 536 -8.94 27.88 56.75
CA PRO A 536 -9.84 26.72 57.02
C PRO A 536 -11.24 27.09 57.64
N PRO A 537 -11.94 26.28 58.50
CA PRO A 537 -12.40 24.87 58.42
C PRO A 537 -13.98 24.74 58.50
N PRO A 538 -14.66 23.86 59.28
CA PRO A 538 -15.29 22.65 58.69
C PRO A 538 -16.74 22.30 59.12
N GLY A 539 -17.35 21.32 58.44
CA GLY A 539 -18.43 20.46 59.00
C GLY A 539 -19.40 19.85 57.96
N VAL A 540 -20.11 18.74 58.22
CA VAL A 540 -19.83 17.56 59.07
C VAL A 540 -20.81 16.41 58.71
N LEU A 541 -20.30 15.18 58.54
CA LEU A 541 -20.96 13.85 58.63
C LEU A 541 -22.13 13.38 57.71
N PHE A 542 -22.07 12.07 57.40
CA PHE A 542 -23.16 11.07 57.18
C PHE A 542 -24.11 11.23 55.94
N ALA A 543 -24.26 10.22 55.06
CA ALA A 543 -24.98 8.91 55.15
C ALA A 543 -26.40 9.02 54.53
N ASP A 544 -27.04 8.01 53.90
CA ASP A 544 -26.68 6.68 53.36
C ASP A 544 -27.88 6.20 52.47
N VAL A 545 -27.85 4.96 51.97
CA VAL A 545 -28.98 4.16 51.43
C VAL A 545 -29.35 4.37 49.94
N ARG A 546 -29.84 3.28 49.34
CA ARG A 546 -30.22 3.06 47.92
C ARG A 546 -31.78 2.97 47.85
N PRO A 547 -32.47 2.09 47.05
CA PRO A 547 -32.22 1.48 45.72
C PRO A 547 -33.45 1.61 44.78
N VAL A 548 -33.58 0.72 43.76
CA VAL A 548 -34.83 0.34 43.03
C VAL A 548 -35.26 1.33 41.90
N SER A 549 -35.72 0.95 40.69
CA SER A 549 -36.08 -0.35 40.05
C SER A 549 -35.84 -0.38 38.52
N GLN A 550 -35.69 -1.60 37.99
CA GLN A 550 -36.30 -2.24 36.78
C GLN A 550 -36.98 -1.42 35.64
N ALA A 551 -37.21 -1.94 34.41
CA ALA A 551 -36.51 -2.91 33.53
C ALA A 551 -37.32 -3.19 32.23
N SER A 552 -36.70 -3.06 31.06
CA SER A 552 -37.04 -3.80 29.81
C SER A 552 -35.81 -3.73 28.86
N LYS A 553 -35.38 -4.72 28.05
CA LYS A 553 -35.95 -5.92 27.38
C LYS A 553 -36.61 -5.71 26.01
N SER A 554 -35.78 -5.48 24.99
CA SER A 554 -35.73 -6.21 23.69
C SER A 554 -34.34 -5.92 23.07
N ALA A 555 -33.53 -6.85 22.55
CA ALA A 555 -33.73 -7.85 21.49
C ALA A 555 -33.80 -7.18 20.09
N THR A 556 -33.06 -7.58 19.03
CA THR A 556 -32.39 -8.88 18.75
C THR A 556 -31.23 -8.78 17.74
N ALA A 557 -30.07 -9.41 18.02
CA ALA A 557 -28.98 -9.80 17.06
C ALA A 557 -28.36 -8.67 16.19
N ILE A 558 -27.31 -8.82 15.36
CA ILE A 558 -26.49 -9.96 14.86
C ILE A 558 -24.98 -9.57 15.00
N GLY A 559 -24.05 -10.53 14.98
CA GLY A 559 -22.63 -10.20 14.76
C GLY A 559 -21.75 -11.40 14.41
N LYS A 560 -20.53 -11.12 13.91
CA LYS A 560 -19.30 -11.94 13.99
C LYS A 560 -18.14 -11.28 13.23
N TYR A 561 -16.93 -11.44 13.73
CA TYR A 561 -15.69 -11.01 13.07
C TYR A 561 -15.04 -12.19 12.34
N GLY A 562 -14.72 -12.01 11.06
CA GLY A 562 -13.52 -12.60 10.46
C GLY A 562 -12.37 -11.59 10.54
N ALA A 563 -11.36 -11.73 9.66
CA ALA A 563 -10.40 -10.66 9.40
C ALA A 563 -11.04 -9.56 8.53
N LEU A 564 -12.10 -8.92 9.03
CA LEU A 564 -12.68 -7.73 8.44
C LEU A 564 -11.92 -6.49 8.92
N PHE A 565 -11.81 -5.48 8.03
CA PHE A 565 -11.99 -4.10 8.49
C PHE A 565 -13.39 -4.02 9.12
N GLN A 566 -13.48 -4.11 10.44
CA GLN A 566 -14.79 -4.10 11.10
C GLN A 566 -15.34 -2.67 11.06
N MET A 567 -16.06 -2.40 9.98
CA MET A 567 -16.78 -1.15 9.77
C MET A 567 -17.83 -0.98 10.86
N SER A 568 -17.53 -0.22 11.91
CA SER A 568 -18.55 0.35 12.77
C SER A 568 -19.34 1.41 12.02
N ASP A 569 -20.61 1.57 12.38
CA ASP A 569 -21.36 2.77 12.01
C ASP A 569 -20.73 4.01 12.68
N SER A 570 -20.83 5.16 12.01
CA SER A 570 -20.45 6.48 12.53
C SER A 570 -19.04 6.61 13.13
N THR A 571 -17.99 6.45 12.32
CA THR A 571 -16.68 7.10 12.55
C THR A 571 -15.91 7.24 11.24
N LEU A 572 -15.06 8.28 11.11
CA LEU A 572 -14.31 8.55 9.87
C LEU A 572 -13.48 7.32 9.44
N ARG A 573 -13.73 6.85 8.22
CA ARG A 573 -12.89 5.84 7.56
C ARG A 573 -11.80 6.57 6.79
N TYR A 574 -10.53 6.25 7.07
CA TYR A 574 -9.40 6.76 6.30
C TYR A 574 -8.55 5.63 5.72
N ILE A 575 -7.96 5.87 4.55
CA ILE A 575 -6.97 4.99 3.92
C ILE A 575 -5.70 5.80 3.72
N GLN A 576 -4.65 5.43 4.45
CA GLN A 576 -3.36 6.12 4.39
C GLN A 576 -2.42 5.41 3.39
N VAL A 577 -1.80 6.17 2.50
CA VAL A 577 -0.89 5.65 1.45
C VAL A 577 0.37 6.52 1.32
N ARG A 578 1.53 5.90 1.04
CA ARG A 578 2.81 6.56 0.80
C ARG A 578 2.95 6.87 -0.70
N ARG A 579 2.96 8.16 -1.08
CA ARG A 579 3.19 8.59 -2.48
C ARG A 579 4.66 8.91 -2.72
N LEU A 580 5.13 8.48 -3.89
CA LEU A 580 6.56 8.46 -4.23
C LEU A 580 6.75 8.76 -5.71
N SER A 581 7.65 9.69 -6.03
CA SER A 581 7.99 10.11 -7.39
C SER A 581 9.50 10.33 -7.53
N THR A 582 10.14 9.69 -8.51
CA THR A 582 11.60 9.68 -8.69
C THR A 582 11.96 10.02 -10.14
N PHE A 583 12.99 10.84 -10.32
CA PHE A 583 13.49 11.21 -11.65
C PHE A 583 14.05 10.00 -12.41
N VAL A 584 13.78 9.93 -13.72
CA VAL A 584 14.14 8.80 -14.60
C VAL A 584 15.66 8.49 -14.60
N SER A 585 16.50 9.49 -14.31
CA SER A 585 17.96 9.33 -14.15
C SER A 585 18.35 8.31 -13.07
N ARG A 586 17.63 8.27 -11.94
CA ARG A 586 17.94 7.36 -10.81
C ARG A 586 17.76 5.90 -11.22
N PHE A 587 16.64 5.56 -11.87
CA PHE A 587 16.36 4.20 -12.35
C PHE A 587 17.28 3.75 -13.50
N ARG A 588 17.67 4.66 -14.41
CA ARG A 588 18.61 4.33 -15.50
C ARG A 588 19.99 3.89 -15.00
N LEU A 589 20.41 4.32 -13.81
CA LEU A 589 21.63 3.83 -13.14
C LEU A 589 21.44 2.41 -12.59
N THR A 590 20.37 2.17 -11.83
CA THR A 590 20.06 0.84 -11.25
C THR A 590 19.87 -0.24 -12.32
N ALA A 591 19.22 0.09 -13.43
CA ALA A 591 19.02 -0.83 -14.56
C ALA A 591 20.33 -1.19 -15.27
N LYS A 592 21.27 -0.23 -15.42
CA LYS A 592 22.61 -0.52 -15.95
C LYS A 592 23.40 -1.45 -15.03
N ALA A 593 23.45 -1.14 -13.73
CA ALA A 593 24.14 -1.98 -12.75
C ALA A 593 23.59 -3.42 -12.74
N THR A 594 22.26 -3.57 -12.77
CA THR A 594 21.59 -4.89 -12.81
C THR A 594 21.94 -5.68 -14.07
N ARG A 595 21.97 -5.04 -15.25
CA ARG A 595 22.39 -5.70 -16.50
C ARG A 595 23.87 -6.07 -16.53
N GLN A 596 24.73 -5.32 -15.84
CA GLN A 596 26.16 -5.58 -15.75
C GLN A 596 26.45 -6.79 -14.83
N PHE A 597 25.73 -6.90 -13.69
CA PHE A 597 25.86 -8.02 -12.74
C PHE A 597 25.43 -9.38 -13.31
N ILE A 598 24.51 -9.39 -14.29
CA ILE A 598 24.04 -10.60 -14.97
C ILE A 598 25.05 -11.13 -16.01
N ARG A 599 26.08 -10.34 -16.37
CA ARG A 599 27.10 -10.74 -17.37
C ARG A 599 28.44 -11.20 -16.78
N SER A 600 28.63 -11.19 -15.45
CA SER A 600 29.92 -11.49 -14.81
C SER A 600 30.00 -12.86 -14.11
N SER A 601 29.05 -13.78 -14.35
CA SER A 601 28.90 -15.05 -13.62
C SER A 601 29.15 -16.30 -14.48
N HIS A 602 30.08 -16.23 -15.45
CA HIS A 602 30.68 -17.38 -16.12
C HIS A 602 32.18 -17.13 -16.31
N GLY A 603 33.04 -17.95 -15.68
CA GLY A 603 34.50 -17.82 -15.81
C GLY A 603 35.28 -18.00 -14.50
N GLN A 604 35.13 -19.14 -13.83
CA GLN A 604 35.97 -19.48 -12.67
C GLN A 604 37.08 -20.45 -13.11
N LYS A 605 38.35 -20.08 -12.89
CA LYS A 605 39.46 -21.03 -12.76
C LYS A 605 40.57 -20.43 -11.89
N VAL A 606 41.29 -21.30 -11.19
CA VAL A 606 42.18 -20.96 -10.07
C VAL A 606 43.62 -21.34 -10.43
N PHE A 607 44.58 -20.48 -10.07
CA PHE A 607 45.89 -20.88 -9.56
C PHE A 607 46.48 -19.74 -8.71
N ALA A 608 47.51 -20.03 -7.91
CA ALA A 608 47.93 -19.19 -6.79
C ALA A 608 49.45 -18.92 -6.73
N ALA A 609 49.78 -17.97 -5.85
CA ALA A 609 51.08 -17.74 -5.19
C ALA A 609 52.14 -16.78 -5.81
N THR A 610 52.52 -15.82 -4.95
CA THR A 610 53.85 -15.24 -4.71
C THR A 610 54.48 -14.14 -5.59
N LYS A 611 54.92 -13.09 -4.87
CA LYS A 611 56.05 -12.14 -5.08
C LYS A 611 55.95 -11.02 -6.15
N ARG A 612 56.04 -9.78 -5.64
CA ARG A 612 56.63 -8.58 -6.29
C ARG A 612 58.18 -8.59 -6.06
N PRO A 613 59.02 -7.67 -6.60
CA PRO A 613 58.71 -6.43 -7.36
C PRO A 613 59.57 -6.17 -8.63
N ASN A 614 59.39 -4.95 -9.20
CA ASN A 614 60.33 -4.11 -10.00
C ASN A 614 60.25 -4.02 -11.55
N ALA A 615 60.05 -2.76 -11.98
CA ALA A 615 60.71 -2.01 -13.07
C ALA A 615 60.31 -2.16 -14.57
N CYS A 616 60.32 -0.99 -15.26
CA CYS A 616 60.45 -0.70 -16.70
C CYS A 616 59.44 -1.34 -17.69
N SER A 617 58.52 -0.58 -18.33
CA SER A 617 58.69 0.32 -19.51
C SER A 617 59.14 -0.43 -20.79
N TYR A 618 58.46 -0.37 -21.95
CA TYR A 618 57.96 0.84 -22.64
C TYR A 618 56.75 0.62 -23.58
N HIS A 619 56.01 1.71 -23.86
CA HIS A 619 55.10 1.94 -25.01
C HIS A 619 53.88 1.00 -25.18
N THR A 620 52.79 1.39 -25.87
CA THR A 620 52.52 2.57 -26.74
C THR A 620 51.39 3.48 -26.23
N ASN A 621 51.44 4.76 -26.61
CA ASN A 621 50.38 5.75 -26.33
C ASN A 621 49.28 5.73 -27.41
N MET A 622 48.05 6.09 -27.04
CA MET A 622 47.08 6.73 -27.94
C MET A 622 46.31 7.80 -27.15
N HIS A 623 46.35 9.05 -27.61
CA HIS A 623 46.03 10.22 -26.76
C HIS A 623 45.52 11.42 -27.58
N ILE A 624 44.22 11.44 -27.90
CA ILE A 624 43.51 12.53 -28.62
C ILE A 624 42.17 12.71 -27.90
N SER A 625 42.06 13.58 -26.88
CA SER A 625 41.90 15.04 -26.91
C SER A 625 40.45 15.50 -27.18
N LEU A 626 39.91 16.26 -26.23
CA LEU A 626 38.68 17.05 -26.40
C LEU A 626 38.86 18.09 -27.51
N SER A 627 37.80 18.37 -28.26
CA SER A 627 37.77 19.47 -29.22
C SER A 627 36.54 20.33 -28.97
N SER A 628 36.75 21.60 -28.65
CA SER A 628 35.74 22.65 -28.67
C SER A 628 35.57 23.19 -30.09
N ALA A 629 34.34 23.45 -30.51
CA ALA A 629 34.07 24.28 -31.69
C ALA A 629 32.85 25.16 -31.41
N MET A 630 33.03 26.47 -31.52
CA MET A 630 31.96 27.46 -31.50
C MET A 630 32.22 28.47 -32.63
N GLU A 631 31.12 29.09 -33.05
CA GLU A 631 31.05 30.43 -33.67
C GLU A 631 31.15 30.57 -35.20
N LYS A 632 30.50 31.65 -35.67
CA LYS A 632 30.52 32.30 -37.01
C LYS A 632 29.73 31.62 -38.14
N GLU A 633 29.04 32.31 -39.07
CA GLU A 633 28.59 33.72 -39.28
C GLU A 633 27.62 33.75 -40.52
N ILE A 634 26.71 34.69 -40.84
CA ILE A 634 26.21 35.96 -40.25
C ILE A 634 24.89 36.44 -40.96
N LYS A 635 23.97 37.18 -40.29
CA LYS A 635 22.89 38.08 -40.87
C LYS A 635 21.78 37.41 -41.75
N ASN A 636 20.66 38.04 -42.15
CA ASN A 636 19.79 39.15 -41.65
C ASN A 636 18.45 39.15 -42.44
N SER A 637 17.30 39.45 -41.80
CA SER A 637 16.18 40.26 -42.36
C SER A 637 15.06 40.46 -41.33
N ALA A 638 14.15 41.43 -41.54
CA ALA A 638 13.03 41.74 -40.65
C ALA A 638 11.65 41.72 -41.35
N VAL A 639 10.64 41.19 -40.64
CA VAL A 639 9.29 41.75 -40.33
C VAL A 639 8.90 43.07 -41.05
N PRO A 640 7.62 43.32 -41.51
CA PRO A 640 6.36 42.54 -41.42
C PRO A 640 5.52 42.44 -42.74
N THR A 641 4.28 41.94 -42.59
CA THR A 641 3.01 42.24 -43.35
C THR A 641 2.49 41.19 -44.35
N GLY A 642 1.15 41.11 -44.46
CA GLY A 642 0.41 40.36 -45.49
C GLY A 642 -0.74 39.51 -44.94
N TYR A 643 -1.99 39.95 -45.13
CA TYR A 643 -3.17 39.07 -45.15
C TYR A 643 -3.15 38.28 -46.48
N ASP A 644 -3.52 37.00 -46.47
CA ASP A 644 -4.93 36.62 -46.73
C ASP A 644 -5.21 35.18 -46.26
N GLY A 645 -6.48 34.78 -46.22
CA GLY A 645 -6.91 33.44 -45.80
C GLY A 645 -7.38 32.56 -46.97
N ASP A 646 -7.53 31.27 -46.73
CA ASP A 646 -8.47 30.45 -47.51
C ASP A 646 -9.01 29.24 -46.71
N VAL A 647 -10.20 28.75 -47.09
CA VAL A 647 -10.99 27.78 -46.31
C VAL A 647 -11.11 26.45 -47.06
N ILE A 648 -10.46 25.40 -46.55
CA ILE A 648 -10.60 24.04 -47.11
C ILE A 648 -11.74 23.29 -46.42
N MET A 649 -12.94 23.44 -46.97
CA MET A 649 -14.10 22.58 -46.70
C MET A 649 -13.97 21.24 -47.45
N CYS A 650 -13.66 20.15 -46.73
CA CYS A 650 -13.80 18.80 -47.29
C CYS A 650 -15.29 18.42 -47.40
N ARG A 651 -15.78 18.33 -48.63
CA ARG A 651 -17.20 18.14 -48.98
C ARG A 651 -17.60 16.65 -49.01
N GLU A 652 -18.84 16.33 -48.68
CA GLU A 652 -19.42 14.99 -48.83
C GLU A 652 -19.30 14.44 -50.27
N SER A 653 -19.15 13.12 -50.38
CA SER A 653 -19.50 12.36 -51.59
C SER A 653 -20.56 11.29 -51.24
N ARG A 654 -21.83 11.60 -51.44
CA ARG A 654 -22.94 10.63 -51.34
C ARG A 654 -23.22 9.95 -52.68
N ALA A 655 -23.37 8.63 -52.67
CA ALA A 655 -24.25 7.83 -53.54
C ALA A 655 -24.02 6.33 -53.27
N ASN A 656 -25.01 5.43 -53.30
CA ASN A 656 -26.47 5.55 -53.32
C ASN A 656 -27.08 4.17 -52.97
N HIS A 657 -28.30 4.14 -52.40
CA HIS A 657 -29.35 3.07 -52.44
C HIS A 657 -28.96 1.57 -52.30
N SER A 658 -29.74 0.67 -51.70
CA SER A 658 -31.05 0.64 -51.01
C SER A 658 -31.05 -0.63 -50.10
N SER A 659 -32.06 -1.06 -49.35
CA SER A 659 -33.52 -0.85 -49.35
C SER A 659 -34.12 -1.13 -47.97
N GLU A 660 -35.45 -1.00 -47.84
CA GLU A 660 -36.20 -1.27 -46.60
C GLU A 660 -36.14 -2.74 -46.15
N GLN A 661 -36.26 -2.98 -44.84
CA GLN A 661 -37.35 -3.82 -44.32
C GLN A 661 -37.60 -3.58 -42.82
N THR A 662 -38.86 -3.35 -42.47
CA THR A 662 -39.41 -3.33 -41.10
C THR A 662 -39.76 -4.75 -40.64
N LEU A 663 -39.60 -5.05 -39.35
CA LEU A 663 -40.52 -5.93 -38.59
C LEU A 663 -40.16 -5.97 -37.09
N ASN A 664 -41.18 -5.71 -36.25
CA ASN A 664 -41.34 -5.99 -34.81
C ASN A 664 -40.18 -5.62 -33.86
#